data_AF-A0A7T1BRZ4-F1
#
_entry.id   AF-A0A7T1BRZ4-F1
#
_cell.length_a   1.000
_cell.length_b   1.000
_cell.length_c   1.000
_cell.angle_alpha   90.00
_cell.angle_beta   90.00
_cell.angle_gamma   90.00
#
_symmetry.space_group_name_H-M   'P 1'
#
loop_
_entity.id
_entity.type
_entity.pdbx_description
1 polymer ?
#
loop_
_entity_poly.entity_id
_entity_poly.type
_entity_poly.pdbx_seq_one_letter_code
_entity_poly.pdbx_strand_id
1 'polypeptide(L)'
;MDLTKTPAQVWRGNSSAHQPNPDDATLLAEEQNAAIEATEGSVAAQAASVAAIDDRVTTVESDVTDLQSTVVSGLINRDPVAAWAGTNITLSGAQTVDGVTLSNGDRVGAGAQTDPSENGVRIYNDAGAWTRATDMDDAADINLSAVLVEGGATYGGDVWKFTVADPGTFVLDTDDITATKVQDAAAIKDYLDAQIATKAGQAEFDALKASLGTASTEDADAFASSSLLRQVALATMRATLGRMTGEGGAASLTIIPRLVDMEGYVIESVAVLNGTVVEPVVLENTLSDMRRTLGFMEGGGDGSLIPRRVDASGYVVTTVEADPGPNAGTAYVIDGALYVSTGSGIRLLDDHEDRTWISAQVFGAGVIGTYTQDSIPVSVQVALSDGSIWLFGGYRIWTNDGQSNAEGTANDDRSIVFPGALEFAHRPSMLMTAAKDVWLGMATSGGASVELASDAITGVTDLVDTISAADKHGTISVSAAARAHAAAGHAAFGDWVPNILAWSNAEGGEFIASMLDGAPAGEYYAANMTTVLTSIADLSISAVYDWMLMQQGESDPATPTLGVNHNLLRAQTQAKAQAILGQQTPVRMVSTQASSFYNSSAGCRSILDEALADTDGVFFCTGPSYIFPWSDYDFLHNTSVGHAMRGEMEQAAIYRIEQGLGWLPLHMVSASFTGANEVTVTLSEDAESVTGWLVDEAGLANSGIALVGATVSGVAVAGDELIITTSDAASGATAVQAAMVGHGAGPRAQATIPRSTIRAVEQTGTFLTGAPMHKPLCHQEISIG
;
A
#
# COMPACT_ATOMS: atom_id res chain seq x y z
N MET A 1 -9.31 55.31 -5.87
CA MET A 1 -8.94 56.18 -4.73
C MET A 1 -8.08 55.29 -3.87
N ASP A 2 -6.79 55.58 -3.68
CA ASP A 2 -5.95 54.72 -2.85
C ASP A 2 -6.43 54.75 -1.40
N LEU A 3 -6.63 53.58 -0.83
CA LEU A 3 -6.98 53.42 0.57
C LEU A 3 -5.78 53.84 1.43
N THR A 4 -5.83 55.07 1.97
CA THR A 4 -4.75 55.58 2.84
C THR A 4 -4.72 54.96 4.25
N LYS A 5 -5.61 53.98 4.51
CA LYS A 5 -5.82 53.32 5.79
C LYS A 5 -5.45 51.84 5.66
N THR A 6 -4.77 51.28 6.65
CA THR A 6 -4.54 49.84 6.71
C THR A 6 -5.86 49.08 6.89
N PRO A 7 -5.96 47.78 6.54
CA PRO A 7 -7.16 46.98 6.77
C PRO A 7 -7.65 47.08 8.22
N ALA A 8 -6.73 47.04 9.18
CA ALA A 8 -7.03 47.19 10.60
C ALA A 8 -7.62 48.57 10.95
N GLN A 9 -7.19 49.64 10.28
CA GLN A 9 -7.73 50.98 10.47
C GLN A 9 -9.12 51.15 9.83
N VAL A 10 -9.39 50.45 8.72
CA VAL A 10 -10.74 50.40 8.12
C VAL A 10 -11.70 49.65 9.03
N TRP A 11 -11.30 48.48 9.52
CA TRP A 11 -12.16 47.63 10.37
C TRP A 11 -12.38 48.19 11.78
N ARG A 12 -11.42 48.93 12.35
CA ARG A 12 -11.60 49.59 13.66
C ARG A 12 -12.58 50.76 13.63
N GLY A 13 -12.75 51.41 12.47
CA GLY A 13 -13.58 52.61 12.36
C GLY A 13 -13.05 53.78 13.20
N ASN A 14 -13.75 54.93 13.15
CA ASN A 14 -13.37 56.15 13.88
C ASN A 14 -14.40 56.57 14.95
N SER A 15 -15.21 55.64 15.45
CA SER A 15 -16.18 55.96 16.50
C SER A 15 -16.04 55.01 17.68
N SER A 16 -16.48 55.47 18.85
CA SER A 16 -16.56 54.70 20.10
C SER A 16 -17.35 53.38 19.97
N ALA A 17 -18.06 53.17 18.85
CA ALA A 17 -18.79 51.95 18.51
C ALA A 17 -17.97 50.93 17.69
N HIS A 18 -16.72 51.23 17.31
CA HIS A 18 -15.83 50.34 16.53
C HIS A 18 -16.46 49.80 15.23
N GLN A 19 -17.23 50.64 14.51
CA GLN A 19 -17.85 50.23 13.24
C GLN A 19 -17.07 50.75 12.03
N PRO A 20 -16.77 49.89 11.02
CA PRO A 20 -16.08 50.28 9.80
C PRO A 20 -16.90 51.32 9.03
N ASN A 21 -16.21 52.27 8.40
CA ASN A 21 -16.84 53.16 7.43
C ASN A 21 -17.18 52.34 6.17
N PRO A 22 -18.45 52.29 5.73
CA PRO A 22 -18.85 51.50 4.56
C PRO A 22 -18.04 51.80 3.30
N ASP A 23 -17.73 53.07 3.02
CA ASP A 23 -16.98 53.45 1.82
C ASP A 23 -15.52 52.98 1.85
N ASP A 24 -14.89 53.03 3.03
CA ASP A 24 -13.53 52.52 3.22
C ASP A 24 -13.49 50.99 3.17
N ALA A 25 -14.54 50.31 3.65
CA ALA A 25 -14.68 48.86 3.58
C ALA A 25 -14.90 48.38 2.14
N THR A 26 -15.68 49.11 1.35
CA THR A 26 -15.87 48.84 -0.08
C THR A 26 -14.58 49.03 -0.87
N LEU A 27 -13.85 50.13 -0.64
CA LEU A 27 -12.56 50.37 -1.31
C LEU A 27 -11.51 49.31 -0.95
N LEU A 28 -11.48 48.87 0.32
CA LEU A 28 -10.60 47.78 0.75
C LEU A 28 -10.96 46.46 0.03
N ALA A 29 -12.24 46.16 -0.12
CA ALA A 29 -12.70 44.97 -0.84
C ALA A 29 -12.33 45.04 -2.34
N GLU A 30 -12.43 46.22 -2.96
CA GLU A 30 -12.04 46.43 -4.36
C GLU A 30 -10.52 46.26 -4.57
N GLU A 31 -9.69 46.80 -3.67
CA GLU A 31 -8.22 46.61 -3.72
C GLU A 31 -7.84 45.13 -3.47
N GLN A 32 -8.53 44.44 -2.56
CA GLN A 32 -8.32 43.02 -2.31
C GLN A 32 -8.72 42.15 -3.51
N ASN A 33 -9.84 42.46 -4.16
CA ASN A 33 -10.28 41.74 -5.35
C ASN A 33 -9.31 41.96 -6.53
N ALA A 34 -8.82 43.19 -6.74
CA ALA A 34 -7.82 43.45 -7.77
C ALA A 34 -6.49 42.71 -7.53
N ALA A 35 -6.08 42.57 -6.26
CA ALA A 35 -4.90 41.77 -5.90
C ALA A 35 -5.12 40.27 -6.13
N ILE A 36 -6.34 39.77 -5.87
CA ILE A 36 -6.73 38.37 -6.16
C ILE A 36 -6.70 38.14 -7.67
N GLU A 37 -7.32 38.99 -8.48
CA GLU A 37 -7.36 38.86 -9.95
C GLU A 37 -5.95 38.89 -10.56
N ALA A 38 -5.07 39.76 -10.07
CA ALA A 38 -3.67 39.78 -10.49
C ALA A 38 -2.91 38.49 -10.13
N THR A 39 -3.21 37.93 -8.95
CA THR A 39 -2.64 36.66 -8.50
C THR A 39 -3.16 35.50 -9.36
N GLU A 40 -4.46 35.44 -9.64
CA GLU A 40 -5.07 34.44 -10.52
C GLU A 40 -4.47 34.45 -11.93
N GLY A 41 -4.22 35.64 -12.49
CA GLY A 41 -3.53 35.78 -13.78
C GLY A 41 -2.09 35.23 -13.75
N SER A 42 -1.37 35.43 -12.65
CA SER A 42 -0.01 34.89 -12.49
C SER A 42 0.01 33.36 -12.33
N VAL A 43 -0.97 32.80 -11.61
CA VAL A 43 -1.13 31.36 -11.41
C VAL A 43 -1.51 30.69 -12.74
N ALA A 44 -2.38 31.30 -13.54
CA ALA A 44 -2.74 30.80 -14.87
C ALA A 44 -1.52 30.75 -15.82
N ALA A 45 -0.63 31.75 -15.77
CA ALA A 45 0.61 31.76 -16.54
C ALA A 45 1.61 30.68 -16.07
N GLN A 46 1.70 30.44 -14.77
CA GLN A 46 2.50 29.35 -14.20
C GLN A 46 1.95 27.98 -14.59
N ALA A 47 0.63 27.78 -14.52
CA ALA A 47 -0.02 26.54 -14.95
C ALA A 47 0.23 26.22 -16.43
N ALA A 48 0.19 27.24 -17.30
CA ALA A 48 0.55 27.08 -18.71
C ALA A 48 2.03 26.70 -18.90
N SER A 49 2.91 27.21 -18.04
CA SER A 49 4.35 26.87 -18.07
C SER A 49 4.62 25.45 -17.57
N VAL A 50 3.88 24.99 -16.56
CA VAL A 50 3.96 23.61 -16.04
C VAL A 50 3.44 22.62 -17.09
N ALA A 51 2.31 22.91 -17.74
CA ALA A 51 1.80 22.08 -18.83
C ALA A 51 2.82 21.94 -19.98
N ALA A 52 3.48 23.03 -20.35
CA ALA A 52 4.53 23.00 -21.36
C ALA A 52 5.79 22.21 -20.93
N ILE A 53 6.06 22.09 -19.62
CA ILE A 53 7.14 21.24 -19.09
C ILE A 53 6.71 19.77 -19.13
N ASP A 54 5.48 19.47 -18.75
CA ASP A 54 4.91 18.12 -18.75
C ASP A 54 4.89 17.51 -20.15
N ASP A 55 4.48 18.30 -21.16
CA ASP A 55 4.55 17.91 -22.58
C ASP A 55 6.00 17.58 -23.01
N ARG A 56 6.98 18.34 -22.49
CA ARG A 56 8.41 18.11 -22.79
C ARG A 56 8.95 16.87 -22.09
N VAL A 57 8.53 16.58 -20.85
CA VAL A 57 8.91 15.36 -20.13
C VAL A 57 8.36 14.14 -20.86
N THR A 58 7.08 14.17 -21.22
CA THR A 58 6.42 13.10 -21.99
C THR A 58 7.15 12.83 -23.31
N THR A 59 7.56 13.89 -24.01
CA THR A 59 8.35 13.76 -25.25
C THR A 59 9.72 13.12 -24.99
N VAL A 60 10.40 13.50 -23.91
CA VAL A 60 11.71 12.94 -23.54
C VAL A 60 11.60 11.47 -23.13
N GLU A 61 10.56 11.08 -22.40
CA GLU A 61 10.32 9.68 -22.02
C GLU A 61 10.03 8.80 -23.24
N SER A 62 9.26 9.32 -24.20
CA SER A 62 9.05 8.68 -25.50
C SER A 62 10.37 8.51 -26.26
N ASP A 63 11.18 9.56 -26.36
CA ASP A 63 12.50 9.51 -27.02
C ASP A 63 13.44 8.49 -26.34
N VAL A 64 13.41 8.38 -25.01
CA VAL A 64 14.19 7.41 -24.24
C VAL A 64 13.73 5.98 -24.53
N THR A 65 12.42 5.75 -24.62
CA THR A 65 11.85 4.44 -24.95
C THR A 65 12.18 4.04 -26.40
N ASP A 66 12.15 4.99 -27.33
CA ASP A 66 12.55 4.78 -28.73
C ASP A 66 14.06 4.49 -28.86
N LEU A 67 14.89 5.15 -28.05
CA LEU A 67 16.32 4.85 -27.96
C LEU A 67 16.58 3.47 -27.34
N GLN A 68 15.87 3.10 -26.28
CA GLN A 68 15.98 1.79 -25.65
C GLN A 68 15.55 0.66 -26.60
N SER A 69 14.46 0.86 -27.35
CA SER A 69 14.00 -0.12 -28.34
C SER A 69 14.97 -0.27 -29.52
N THR A 70 15.60 0.83 -29.96
CA THR A 70 16.63 0.83 -31.01
C THR A 70 17.92 0.13 -30.55
N VAL A 71 18.27 0.21 -29.26
CA VAL A 71 19.46 -0.46 -28.68
C VAL A 71 19.24 -1.97 -28.48
N VAL A 72 17.99 -2.43 -28.35
CA VAL A 72 17.67 -3.83 -27.99
C VAL A 72 17.17 -4.68 -29.17
N SER A 73 16.58 -4.10 -30.22
CA SER A 73 15.96 -4.93 -31.28
C SER A 73 16.95 -5.41 -32.35
N GLY A 74 17.49 -6.63 -32.20
CA GLY A 74 18.08 -7.41 -33.32
C GLY A 74 19.33 -8.24 -33.03
N LEU A 75 19.85 -8.26 -31.79
CA LEU A 75 21.04 -9.01 -31.42
C LEU A 75 20.70 -10.20 -30.50
N ILE A 76 21.43 -11.30 -30.63
CA ILE A 76 21.42 -12.42 -29.69
C ILE A 76 22.63 -12.25 -28.77
N ASN A 77 22.42 -11.84 -27.52
CA ASN A 77 23.54 -11.63 -26.60
C ASN A 77 24.12 -12.96 -26.12
N ARG A 78 25.45 -13.06 -26.14
CA ARG A 78 26.23 -14.21 -25.65
C ARG A 78 27.09 -13.78 -24.46
N ASP A 79 27.59 -14.76 -23.72
CA ASP A 79 28.42 -14.47 -22.53
C ASP A 79 29.67 -13.66 -22.93
N PRO A 80 30.07 -12.69 -22.08
CA PRO A 80 31.16 -11.77 -22.38
C PRO A 80 32.49 -12.49 -22.64
N VAL A 81 33.41 -11.78 -23.29
CA VAL A 81 34.77 -12.25 -23.54
C VAL A 81 35.77 -11.43 -22.74
N ALA A 82 36.76 -12.09 -22.15
CA ALA A 82 37.81 -11.46 -21.36
C ALA A 82 38.71 -10.56 -22.21
N ALA A 83 38.87 -10.89 -23.49
CA ALA A 83 39.63 -10.10 -24.45
C ALA A 83 39.14 -10.33 -25.89
N TRP A 84 39.44 -9.36 -26.77
CA TRP A 84 39.14 -9.42 -28.20
C TRP A 84 40.42 -9.41 -29.04
N ALA A 85 40.52 -10.35 -29.97
CA ALA A 85 41.60 -10.40 -30.95
C ALA A 85 41.15 -9.71 -32.25
N GLY A 86 41.55 -8.44 -32.40
CA GLY A 86 41.36 -7.66 -33.63
C GLY A 86 42.35 -7.97 -34.76
N THR A 87 43.25 -8.94 -34.56
CA THR A 87 44.18 -9.47 -35.56
C THR A 87 44.27 -10.99 -35.44
N ASN A 88 44.78 -11.67 -36.47
CA ASN A 88 44.96 -13.12 -36.44
C ASN A 88 45.84 -13.58 -35.27
N ILE A 89 45.34 -14.53 -34.48
CA ILE A 89 46.08 -15.19 -33.40
C ILE A 89 46.19 -16.71 -33.67
N THR A 90 47.08 -17.38 -32.95
CA THR A 90 47.13 -18.85 -32.96
C THR A 90 46.02 -19.35 -32.04
N LEU A 91 45.16 -20.28 -32.43
CA LEU A 91 44.12 -20.82 -31.54
C LEU A 91 44.64 -21.99 -30.68
N SER A 92 45.79 -21.80 -30.05
CA SER A 92 46.42 -22.79 -29.17
C SER A 92 47.50 -22.19 -28.29
N GLY A 93 47.72 -22.79 -27.13
CA GLY A 93 48.86 -22.48 -26.27
C GLY A 93 48.76 -21.11 -25.59
N ALA A 94 49.72 -20.82 -24.73
CA ALA A 94 49.72 -19.61 -23.91
C ALA A 94 49.93 -18.33 -24.73
N GLN A 95 49.04 -17.36 -24.57
CA GLN A 95 49.05 -16.07 -25.29
C GLN A 95 48.44 -14.94 -24.44
N THR A 96 48.84 -13.71 -24.78
CA THR A 96 48.24 -12.47 -24.28
C THR A 96 47.46 -11.84 -25.43
N VAL A 97 46.20 -11.45 -25.18
CA VAL A 97 45.32 -10.84 -26.20
C VAL A 97 44.92 -9.44 -25.76
N ASP A 98 45.16 -8.45 -26.60
CA ASP A 98 44.93 -7.01 -26.32
C ASP A 98 45.48 -6.53 -24.96
N GLY A 99 46.61 -7.08 -24.52
CA GLY A 99 47.23 -6.75 -23.24
C GLY A 99 46.66 -7.49 -22.02
N VAL A 100 45.63 -8.32 -22.20
CA VAL A 100 45.06 -9.18 -21.16
C VAL A 100 45.86 -10.47 -21.04
N THR A 101 46.33 -10.78 -19.84
CA THR A 101 46.95 -12.08 -19.52
C THR A 101 45.84 -13.09 -19.23
N LEU A 102 45.73 -14.11 -20.08
CA LEU A 102 44.63 -15.07 -20.04
C LEU A 102 44.94 -16.28 -19.15
N SER A 103 43.90 -16.82 -18.52
CA SER A 103 43.87 -18.03 -17.71
C SER A 103 43.09 -19.15 -18.42
N ASN A 104 43.43 -20.41 -18.16
CA ASN A 104 42.72 -21.57 -18.72
C ASN A 104 41.22 -21.49 -18.43
N GLY A 105 40.40 -21.53 -19.48
CA GLY A 105 38.95 -21.36 -19.41
C GLY A 105 38.44 -19.98 -19.82
N ASP A 106 39.30 -18.98 -19.97
CA ASP A 106 38.88 -17.64 -20.37
C ASP A 106 38.28 -17.63 -21.78
N ARG A 107 37.22 -16.85 -21.96
CA ARG A 107 36.55 -16.63 -23.25
C ARG A 107 37.27 -15.53 -24.01
N VAL A 108 37.65 -15.80 -25.26
CA VAL A 108 38.33 -14.83 -26.14
C VAL A 108 37.55 -14.70 -27.43
N GLY A 109 37.21 -13.47 -27.81
CA GLY A 109 36.60 -13.19 -29.11
C GLY A 109 37.66 -13.13 -30.20
N ALA A 110 37.73 -14.13 -31.07
CA ALA A 110 38.59 -14.13 -32.25
C ALA A 110 37.83 -13.53 -33.44
N GLY A 111 38.02 -12.23 -33.68
CA GLY A 111 37.24 -11.47 -34.68
C GLY A 111 37.91 -11.27 -36.03
N ALA A 112 39.21 -11.58 -36.14
CA ALA A 112 40.03 -11.25 -37.31
C ALA A 112 41.04 -12.37 -37.66
N GLN A 113 40.61 -13.63 -37.62
CA GLN A 113 41.38 -14.76 -38.11
C GLN A 113 41.65 -14.63 -39.62
N THR A 114 42.78 -15.20 -40.06
CA THR A 114 43.15 -15.23 -41.49
C THR A 114 42.18 -16.06 -42.30
N ASP A 115 41.68 -17.15 -41.72
CA ASP A 115 40.54 -17.91 -42.22
C ASP A 115 39.28 -17.42 -41.50
N PRO A 116 38.35 -16.71 -42.18
CA PRO A 116 37.17 -16.13 -41.52
C PRO A 116 36.21 -17.18 -40.96
N SER A 117 36.27 -18.45 -41.41
CA SER A 117 35.48 -19.53 -40.82
C SER A 117 35.90 -19.83 -39.37
N GLU A 118 37.13 -19.47 -38.99
CA GLU A 118 37.65 -19.64 -37.64
C GLU A 118 37.22 -18.52 -36.67
N ASN A 119 36.62 -17.43 -37.16
CA ASN A 119 36.13 -16.36 -36.30
C ASN A 119 35.04 -16.88 -35.32
N GLY A 120 34.97 -16.27 -34.14
CA GLY A 120 34.03 -16.65 -33.09
C GLY A 120 34.66 -16.62 -31.70
N VAL A 121 33.90 -17.07 -30.70
CA VAL A 121 34.39 -17.12 -29.31
C VAL A 121 35.11 -18.44 -29.05
N ARG A 122 36.30 -18.33 -28.46
CA ARG A 122 37.20 -19.45 -28.18
C ARG A 122 37.49 -19.54 -26.68
N ILE A 123 37.64 -20.76 -26.18
CA ILE A 123 38.05 -21.04 -24.80
C ILE A 123 39.56 -21.23 -24.75
N TYR A 124 40.22 -20.34 -24.01
CA TYR A 124 41.66 -20.32 -23.87
C TYR A 124 42.20 -21.58 -23.15
N ASN A 125 43.28 -22.14 -23.70
CA ASN A 125 44.01 -23.27 -23.14
C ASN A 125 45.52 -23.12 -23.38
N ASP A 126 46.30 -23.01 -22.31
CA ASP A 126 47.74 -22.77 -22.33
C ASP A 126 48.58 -23.98 -22.80
N ALA A 127 48.03 -25.19 -22.68
CA ALA A 127 48.72 -26.45 -22.94
C ALA A 127 48.24 -27.17 -24.21
N GLY A 128 47.31 -26.58 -24.97
CA GLY A 128 46.69 -27.25 -26.12
C GLY A 128 45.90 -26.32 -27.05
N ALA A 129 45.16 -26.93 -27.97
CA ALA A 129 44.26 -26.21 -28.86
C ALA A 129 43.11 -25.55 -28.07
N TRP A 130 42.70 -24.37 -28.52
CA TRP A 130 41.54 -23.67 -27.99
C TRP A 130 40.28 -24.20 -28.68
N THR A 131 39.20 -24.38 -27.93
CA THR A 131 37.91 -24.88 -28.44
C THR A 131 36.94 -23.74 -28.68
N ARG A 132 35.84 -23.95 -29.42
CA ARG A 132 34.73 -22.99 -29.45
C ARG A 132 34.06 -22.93 -28.07
N ALA A 133 33.47 -21.80 -27.74
CA ALA A 133 32.60 -21.69 -26.57
C ALA A 133 31.26 -22.40 -26.81
N THR A 134 30.67 -22.96 -25.76
CA THR A 134 29.46 -23.81 -25.82
C THR A 134 28.18 -23.07 -26.22
N ASP A 135 28.21 -21.76 -26.26
CA ASP A 135 27.13 -20.89 -26.71
C ASP A 135 27.39 -20.33 -28.12
N MET A 136 28.46 -20.80 -28.78
CA MET A 136 28.89 -20.44 -30.13
C MET A 136 29.58 -21.61 -30.86
N ASP A 137 29.17 -22.85 -30.59
CA ASP A 137 29.72 -24.09 -31.17
C ASP A 137 28.76 -24.81 -32.12
N ASP A 138 27.56 -24.28 -32.35
CA ASP A 138 26.60 -24.75 -33.35
C ASP A 138 26.30 -23.70 -34.42
N ALA A 139 25.95 -24.15 -35.63
CA ALA A 139 25.70 -23.26 -36.78
C ALA A 139 24.54 -22.27 -36.53
N ALA A 140 23.52 -22.69 -35.78
CA ALA A 140 22.39 -21.84 -35.41
C ALA A 140 22.78 -20.72 -34.43
N ASP A 141 23.89 -20.87 -33.70
CA ASP A 141 24.30 -19.96 -32.65
C ASP A 141 25.18 -18.80 -33.12
N ILE A 142 25.66 -18.81 -34.37
CA ILE A 142 26.61 -17.80 -34.84
C ILE A 142 25.93 -16.52 -35.32
N ASN A 143 24.86 -16.64 -36.11
CA ASN A 143 24.31 -15.48 -36.81
C ASN A 143 23.60 -14.51 -35.85
N LEU A 144 23.97 -13.23 -35.92
CA LEU A 144 23.47 -12.15 -35.06
C LEU A 144 23.90 -12.24 -33.59
N SER A 145 24.82 -13.15 -33.25
CA SER A 145 25.35 -13.25 -31.90
C SER A 145 26.28 -12.08 -31.58
N ALA A 146 26.12 -11.49 -30.40
CA ALA A 146 26.91 -10.35 -29.94
C ALA A 146 27.58 -10.65 -28.59
N VAL A 147 28.81 -10.16 -28.41
CA VAL A 147 29.57 -10.27 -27.16
C VAL A 147 30.08 -8.90 -26.72
N LEU A 148 30.00 -8.65 -25.41
CA LEU A 148 30.72 -7.57 -24.75
C LEU A 148 32.17 -8.00 -24.48
N VAL A 149 33.12 -7.10 -24.73
CA VAL A 149 34.54 -7.30 -24.41
C VAL A 149 34.86 -6.64 -23.08
N GLU A 150 35.19 -7.43 -22.05
CA GLU A 150 35.38 -6.92 -20.68
C GLU A 150 36.75 -6.28 -20.46
N GLY A 151 37.78 -6.83 -21.09
CA GLY A 151 39.17 -6.43 -20.90
C GLY A 151 39.91 -6.18 -22.21
N GLY A 152 40.99 -5.41 -22.11
CA GLY A 152 41.85 -5.08 -23.23
C GLY A 152 42.13 -3.60 -23.35
N ALA A 153 43.32 -3.25 -23.83
CA ALA A 153 43.74 -1.86 -23.96
C ALA A 153 43.04 -1.14 -25.14
N THR A 154 42.66 -1.89 -26.18
CA THR A 154 42.15 -1.34 -27.44
C THR A 154 40.65 -1.60 -27.60
N TYR A 155 40.19 -2.77 -27.16
CA TYR A 155 38.84 -3.27 -27.43
C TYR A 155 37.98 -3.44 -26.16
N GLY A 156 38.52 -3.16 -24.97
CA GLY A 156 37.75 -3.21 -23.72
C GLY A 156 36.56 -2.24 -23.75
N GLY A 157 35.37 -2.74 -23.42
CA GLY A 157 34.10 -2.01 -23.47
C GLY A 157 33.39 -2.03 -24.83
N ASP A 158 34.00 -2.59 -25.88
CA ASP A 158 33.35 -2.71 -27.18
C ASP A 158 32.34 -3.87 -27.21
N VAL A 159 31.29 -3.72 -28.04
CA VAL A 159 30.37 -4.80 -28.40
C VAL A 159 30.60 -5.20 -29.85
N TRP A 160 30.82 -6.49 -30.08
CA TRP A 160 31.06 -7.06 -31.40
C TRP A 160 30.00 -8.10 -31.74
N LYS A 161 29.51 -8.06 -32.98
CA LYS A 161 28.52 -8.99 -33.53
C LYS A 161 29.11 -9.86 -34.61
N PHE A 162 28.79 -11.14 -34.57
CA PHE A 162 29.09 -12.12 -35.60
C PHE A 162 27.89 -12.27 -36.55
N THR A 163 28.16 -12.27 -37.85
CA THR A 163 27.16 -12.45 -38.91
C THR A 163 27.69 -13.40 -39.97
N VAL A 164 26.78 -14.16 -40.59
CA VAL A 164 27.07 -15.04 -41.72
C VAL A 164 26.26 -14.59 -42.94
N ALA A 165 26.77 -14.84 -44.15
CA ALA A 165 26.14 -14.34 -45.37
C ALA A 165 24.75 -14.94 -45.63
N ASP A 166 24.62 -16.27 -45.49
CA ASP A 166 23.40 -17.02 -45.76
C ASP A 166 23.05 -17.95 -44.58
N PRO A 167 22.33 -17.46 -43.54
CA PRO A 167 22.09 -18.22 -42.30
C PRO A 167 21.35 -19.54 -42.49
N GLY A 168 20.51 -19.67 -43.52
CA GLY A 168 19.74 -20.88 -43.80
C GLY A 168 20.56 -22.04 -44.38
N THR A 169 21.79 -21.79 -44.84
CA THR A 169 22.68 -22.80 -45.44
C THR A 169 24.08 -22.80 -44.84
N PHE A 170 24.31 -22.00 -43.80
CA PHE A 170 25.61 -21.84 -43.14
C PHE A 170 26.11 -23.14 -42.52
N VAL A 171 27.37 -23.47 -42.79
CA VAL A 171 28.10 -24.60 -42.21
C VAL A 171 29.27 -24.08 -41.37
N LEU A 172 29.19 -24.32 -40.06
CA LEU A 172 30.23 -23.94 -39.10
C LEU A 172 31.58 -24.60 -39.44
N ASP A 173 32.67 -23.88 -39.19
CA ASP A 173 34.07 -24.28 -39.49
C ASP A 173 34.36 -24.49 -40.99
N THR A 174 33.46 -24.08 -41.87
CA THR A 174 33.65 -24.13 -43.34
C THR A 174 33.33 -22.80 -44.00
N ASP A 175 32.22 -22.18 -43.64
CA ASP A 175 31.78 -20.91 -44.21
C ASP A 175 32.30 -19.71 -43.41
N ASP A 176 32.48 -18.57 -44.09
CA ASP A 176 33.03 -17.35 -43.50
C ASP A 176 32.12 -16.72 -42.43
N ILE A 177 32.70 -16.34 -41.29
CA ILE A 177 32.03 -15.59 -40.23
C ILE A 177 32.60 -14.17 -40.17
N THR A 178 31.73 -13.17 -40.28
CA THR A 178 32.13 -11.76 -40.23
C THR A 178 31.87 -11.19 -38.83
N ALA A 179 32.90 -10.64 -38.18
CA ALA A 179 32.74 -9.86 -36.96
C ALA A 179 32.65 -8.35 -37.27
N THR A 180 31.64 -7.69 -36.72
CA THR A 180 31.38 -6.25 -36.90
C THR A 180 31.18 -5.58 -35.55
N LYS A 181 31.86 -4.45 -35.33
CA LYS A 181 31.64 -3.63 -34.14
C LYS A 181 30.25 -2.99 -34.22
N VAL A 182 29.43 -3.13 -33.17
CA VAL A 182 28.02 -2.67 -33.18
C VAL A 182 27.82 -1.37 -32.39
N GLN A 183 28.67 -1.08 -31.41
CA GLN A 183 28.66 0.20 -30.69
C GLN A 183 30.02 0.89 -30.80
N ASP A 184 30.02 2.12 -31.31
CA ASP A 184 31.12 3.07 -31.17
C ASP A 184 30.72 4.11 -30.12
N ALA A 185 31.31 4.00 -28.92
CA ALA A 185 31.06 4.93 -27.82
C ALA A 185 31.34 6.39 -28.21
N ALA A 186 32.23 6.63 -29.19
CA ALA A 186 32.50 7.96 -29.71
C ALA A 186 31.35 8.47 -30.60
N ALA A 187 30.76 7.63 -31.45
CA ALA A 187 29.63 8.02 -32.29
C ALA A 187 28.35 8.29 -31.47
N ILE A 188 28.14 7.55 -30.38
CA ILE A 188 27.05 7.81 -29.43
C ILE A 188 27.27 9.15 -28.72
N LYS A 189 28.51 9.42 -28.30
CA LYS A 189 28.88 10.70 -27.67
C LYS A 189 28.74 11.87 -28.65
N ASP A 190 29.20 11.73 -29.88
CA ASP A 190 29.11 12.76 -30.92
C ASP A 190 27.65 13.02 -31.34
N TYR A 191 26.81 11.97 -31.37
CA TYR A 191 25.37 12.11 -31.60
C TYR A 191 24.66 12.78 -30.43
N LEU A 192 25.01 12.43 -29.18
CA LEU A 192 24.50 13.12 -27.99
C LEU A 192 24.92 14.59 -27.98
N ASP A 193 26.20 14.88 -28.23
CA ASP A 193 26.75 16.23 -28.26
C ASP A 193 26.14 17.04 -29.42
N ALA A 194 25.87 16.42 -30.57
CA ALA A 194 25.19 17.05 -31.70
C ALA A 194 23.72 17.36 -31.39
N GLN A 195 22.99 16.45 -30.74
CA GLN A 195 21.58 16.64 -30.35
C GLN A 195 21.43 17.66 -29.22
N ILE A 196 22.41 17.75 -28.32
CA ILE A 196 22.52 18.80 -27.30
C ILE A 196 22.79 20.16 -27.97
N ALA A 197 23.63 20.21 -29.01
CA ALA A 197 23.96 21.42 -29.73
C ALA A 197 22.83 21.95 -30.65
N THR A 198 22.01 21.08 -31.26
CA THR A 198 20.83 21.50 -32.06
C THR A 198 19.66 21.98 -31.22
N LYS A 199 19.53 21.55 -29.96
CA LYS A 199 18.50 22.03 -29.01
C LYS A 199 18.88 23.34 -28.31
N ALA A 200 19.74 24.17 -28.92
CA ALA A 200 20.19 25.46 -28.39
C ALA A 200 19.07 26.52 -28.29
N GLY A 201 18.16 26.31 -27.34
CA GLY A 201 17.56 27.35 -26.53
C GLY A 201 18.43 27.66 -25.31
N GLN A 202 19.74 27.35 -25.30
CA GLN A 202 20.61 27.66 -24.16
C GLN A 202 20.61 29.16 -23.85
N ALA A 203 20.51 30.01 -24.87
CA ALA A 203 20.33 31.45 -24.70
C ALA A 203 18.94 31.84 -24.14
N GLU A 204 17.88 31.11 -24.51
CA GLU A 204 16.53 31.29 -23.93
C GLU A 204 16.45 30.74 -22.51
N PHE A 205 17.15 29.65 -22.21
CA PHE A 205 17.27 29.04 -20.89
C PHE A 205 18.13 29.90 -19.96
N ASP A 206 19.21 30.49 -20.44
CA ASP A 206 20.03 31.42 -19.66
C ASP A 206 19.30 32.76 -19.44
N ALA A 207 18.49 33.22 -20.40
CA ALA A 207 17.60 34.36 -20.24
C ALA A 207 16.44 34.07 -19.25
N LEU A 208 15.86 32.87 -19.32
CA LEU A 208 14.81 32.41 -18.41
C LEU A 208 15.36 32.20 -16.99
N LYS A 209 16.55 31.60 -16.85
CA LYS A 209 17.30 31.44 -15.59
C LYS A 209 17.73 32.78 -15.01
N ALA A 210 18.08 33.77 -15.83
CA ALA A 210 18.32 35.14 -15.38
C ALA A 210 17.04 35.86 -14.93
N SER A 211 15.89 35.55 -15.52
CA SER A 211 14.59 36.08 -15.09
C SER A 211 14.03 35.38 -13.83
N LEU A 212 14.29 34.07 -13.68
CA LEU A 212 13.99 33.30 -12.47
C LEU A 212 14.92 33.65 -11.31
N GLY A 213 16.21 33.89 -11.56
CA GLY A 213 17.20 34.17 -10.51
C GLY A 213 16.98 35.45 -9.71
N THR A 214 16.10 36.35 -10.17
CA THR A 214 15.68 37.54 -9.39
C THR A 214 14.29 37.41 -8.75
N ALA A 215 13.51 36.38 -9.08
CA ALA A 215 12.15 36.17 -8.55
C ALA A 215 12.00 34.90 -7.69
N SER A 216 12.91 33.93 -7.80
CA SER A 216 12.68 32.57 -7.28
C SER A 216 13.19 32.29 -5.87
N THR A 217 13.78 33.25 -5.16
CA THR A 217 14.29 33.00 -3.79
C THR A 217 13.43 33.61 -2.69
N GLU A 218 12.50 34.53 -3.01
CA GLU A 218 11.57 35.09 -2.02
C GLU A 218 10.12 34.57 -2.19
N ASP A 219 9.67 34.23 -3.41
CA ASP A 219 8.26 33.89 -3.67
C ASP A 219 7.93 32.37 -3.71
N ALA A 220 8.91 31.50 -3.98
CA ALA A 220 8.68 30.05 -4.10
C ALA A 220 8.43 29.35 -2.74
N ASP A 221 9.11 29.80 -1.68
CA ASP A 221 8.92 29.29 -0.31
C ASP A 221 7.61 29.82 0.33
N ALA A 222 7.07 30.94 -0.16
CA ALA A 222 5.85 31.57 0.37
C ALA A 222 4.54 31.00 -0.24
N PHE A 223 4.58 30.49 -1.47
CA PHE A 223 3.37 30.01 -2.17
C PHE A 223 3.02 28.54 -1.87
N ALA A 224 4.01 27.64 -1.82
CA ALA A 224 3.79 26.22 -1.49
C ALA A 224 3.41 26.01 -0.02
N SER A 225 3.87 26.88 0.87
CA SER A 225 3.53 26.86 2.30
C SER A 225 2.13 27.42 2.57
N SER A 226 1.69 28.50 1.90
CA SER A 226 0.49 29.25 2.30
C SER A 226 -0.87 28.63 1.95
N SER A 227 -1.00 27.82 0.90
CA SER A 227 -2.27 27.17 0.53
C SER A 227 -2.55 25.91 1.35
N LEU A 228 -1.51 25.09 1.56
CA LEU A 228 -1.54 23.91 2.42
C LEU A 228 -1.67 24.31 3.90
N LEU A 229 -0.94 25.35 4.36
CA LEU A 229 -1.10 25.91 5.70
C LEU A 229 -2.48 26.53 5.90
N ARG A 230 -3.09 27.15 4.88
CA ARG A 230 -4.48 27.65 4.96
C ARG A 230 -5.51 26.54 5.13
N GLN A 231 -5.43 25.46 4.36
CA GLN A 231 -6.35 24.33 4.49
C GLN A 231 -6.17 23.59 5.82
N VAL A 232 -4.92 23.36 6.24
CA VAL A 232 -4.60 22.73 7.52
C VAL A 232 -4.99 23.63 8.70
N ALA A 233 -4.79 24.95 8.63
CA ALA A 233 -5.21 25.89 9.66
C ALA A 233 -6.73 26.02 9.77
N LEU A 234 -7.46 26.00 8.64
CA LEU A 234 -8.93 26.07 8.64
C LEU A 234 -9.57 24.76 9.12
N ALA A 235 -9.01 23.61 8.71
CA ALA A 235 -9.41 22.29 9.20
C ALA A 235 -9.12 22.13 10.71
N THR A 236 -7.95 22.60 11.15
CA THR A 236 -7.58 22.56 12.57
C THR A 236 -8.38 23.55 13.42
N MET A 237 -8.70 24.74 12.91
CA MET A 237 -9.62 25.68 13.59
C MET A 237 -11.02 25.09 13.75
N ARG A 238 -11.59 24.45 12.71
CA ARG A 238 -12.92 23.81 12.79
C ARG A 238 -12.92 22.64 13.78
N ALA A 239 -11.86 21.83 13.80
CA ALA A 239 -11.69 20.73 14.75
C ALA A 239 -11.48 21.21 16.20
N THR A 240 -10.82 22.37 16.38
CA THR A 240 -10.56 22.96 17.70
C THR A 240 -11.81 23.66 18.26
N LEU A 241 -12.57 24.40 17.42
CA LEU A 241 -13.81 25.05 17.84
C LEU A 241 -14.89 24.04 18.25
N GLY A 242 -15.00 22.92 17.53
CA GLY A 242 -15.97 21.85 17.84
C GLY A 242 -15.68 21.10 19.15
N ARG A 243 -14.45 21.14 19.67
CA ARG A 243 -14.06 20.51 20.94
C ARG A 243 -14.18 21.42 22.16
N MET A 244 -14.37 22.73 21.96
CA MET A 244 -14.53 23.71 23.05
C MET A 244 -15.96 23.82 23.58
N THR A 245 -16.96 23.16 22.96
CA THR A 245 -18.35 23.15 23.42
C THR A 245 -18.75 21.78 23.94
N GLY A 246 -18.24 21.41 25.12
CA GLY A 246 -18.75 20.28 25.90
C GLY A 246 -19.57 20.79 27.09
N GLU A 247 -20.87 20.47 27.12
CA GLU A 247 -21.75 20.74 28.26
C GLU A 247 -21.35 19.85 29.45
N GLY A 248 -20.87 20.46 30.54
CA GLY A 248 -20.51 19.72 31.76
C GLY A 248 -19.99 20.60 32.90
N GLY A 249 -20.91 21.13 33.70
CA GLY A 249 -20.79 21.42 35.14
C GLY A 249 -19.52 22.03 35.75
N ALA A 250 -19.69 23.28 36.23
CA ALA A 250 -18.94 24.02 37.27
C ALA A 250 -17.61 24.70 36.88
N ALA A 251 -17.73 26.02 36.62
CA ALA A 251 -16.71 27.01 36.26
C ALA A 251 -16.05 26.80 34.89
N SER A 252 -16.70 27.32 33.84
CA SER A 252 -16.10 27.40 32.50
C SER A 252 -15.20 28.63 32.43
N LEU A 253 -13.88 28.41 32.43
CA LEU A 253 -12.91 29.40 31.97
C LEU A 253 -12.62 29.10 30.50
N THR A 254 -13.04 29.99 29.60
CA THR A 254 -12.80 29.90 28.16
C THR A 254 -11.73 30.92 27.78
N ILE A 255 -10.60 30.47 27.24
CA ILE A 255 -9.58 31.37 26.68
C ILE A 255 -9.82 31.48 25.18
N ILE A 256 -10.11 32.71 24.72
CA ILE A 256 -10.43 32.99 23.32
C ILE A 256 -9.24 33.72 22.68
N PRO A 257 -8.58 33.15 21.64
CA PRO A 257 -7.61 33.87 20.85
C PRO A 257 -8.29 35.04 20.15
N ARG A 258 -7.79 36.26 20.37
CA ARG A 258 -8.40 37.49 19.83
C ARG A 258 -7.60 38.06 18.66
N LEU A 259 -6.27 37.91 18.70
CA LEU A 259 -5.38 38.34 17.64
C LEU A 259 -4.30 37.29 17.43
N VAL A 260 -4.18 36.80 16.20
CA VAL A 260 -3.14 35.87 15.77
C VAL A 260 -2.39 36.53 14.64
N ASP A 261 -1.06 36.52 14.64
CA ASP A 261 -0.29 37.06 13.52
C ASP A 261 -0.19 36.08 12.34
N MET A 262 0.49 36.53 11.29
CA MET A 262 0.61 35.83 10.01
C MET A 262 1.47 34.56 10.09
N GLU A 263 2.15 34.32 11.21
CA GLU A 263 2.98 33.14 11.47
C GLU A 263 2.29 32.16 12.44
N GLY A 264 1.06 32.47 12.88
CA GLY A 264 0.26 31.62 13.76
C GLY A 264 0.51 31.85 15.25
N TYR A 265 1.19 32.94 15.65
CA TYR A 265 1.35 33.29 17.06
C TYR A 265 0.10 33.97 17.59
N VAL A 266 -0.41 33.49 18.74
CA VAL A 266 -1.49 34.18 19.45
C VAL A 266 -0.89 35.38 20.18
N ILE A 267 -1.07 36.58 19.64
CA ILE A 267 -0.54 37.82 20.24
C ILE A 267 -1.40 38.26 21.44
N GLU A 268 -2.70 38.02 21.38
CA GLU A 268 -3.65 38.45 22.42
C GLU A 268 -4.72 37.39 22.65
N SER A 269 -4.93 37.01 23.91
CA SER A 269 -6.01 36.11 24.34
C SER A 269 -6.86 36.76 25.43
N VAL A 270 -8.14 36.41 25.47
CA VAL A 270 -9.07 36.89 26.49
C VAL A 270 -9.58 35.73 27.31
N ALA A 271 -9.42 35.83 28.63
CA ALA A 271 -10.00 34.89 29.58
C ALA A 271 -11.46 35.26 29.88
N VAL A 272 -12.38 34.33 29.65
CA VAL A 272 -13.80 34.47 29.93
C VAL A 272 -14.18 33.46 31.01
N LEU A 273 -14.47 33.92 32.22
CA LEU A 273 -14.92 33.07 33.32
C LEU A 273 -16.42 33.23 33.50
N ASN A 274 -17.17 32.14 33.36
CA ASN A 274 -18.64 32.13 33.49
C ASN A 274 -19.32 33.22 32.65
N GLY A 275 -18.85 33.42 31.41
CA GLY A 275 -19.39 34.42 30.47
C GLY A 275 -18.94 35.87 30.70
N THR A 276 -18.03 36.14 31.66
CA THR A 276 -17.50 37.49 31.93
C THR A 276 -16.01 37.56 31.61
N VAL A 277 -15.60 38.58 30.83
CA VAL A 277 -14.18 38.82 30.50
C VAL A 277 -13.44 39.28 31.75
N VAL A 278 -12.39 38.56 32.14
CA VAL A 278 -11.72 38.72 33.45
C VAL A 278 -10.26 39.15 33.40
N GLU A 279 -9.67 39.41 32.23
CA GLU A 279 -8.48 40.28 31.93
C GLU A 279 -7.81 39.81 30.60
N PRO A 280 -7.08 40.68 29.88
CA PRO A 280 -6.23 40.28 28.76
C PRO A 280 -4.96 39.57 29.26
N VAL A 281 -4.68 38.38 28.75
CA VAL A 281 -3.43 37.66 29.02
C VAL A 281 -2.59 37.68 27.73
N VAL A 282 -1.48 38.41 27.77
CA VAL A 282 -0.49 38.43 26.68
C VAL A 282 0.47 37.27 26.91
N LEU A 283 0.43 36.29 26.03
CA LEU A 283 1.34 35.15 25.99
C LEU A 283 1.88 35.05 24.57
N GLU A 284 3.06 35.61 24.32
CA GLU A 284 3.79 35.36 23.08
C GLU A 284 4.29 33.90 23.11
N ASN A 285 3.54 32.97 22.52
CA ASN A 285 3.90 31.55 22.41
C ASN A 285 3.53 31.00 21.03
N THR A 286 4.31 30.05 20.51
CA THR A 286 4.03 29.38 19.23
C THR A 286 2.79 28.49 19.34
N LEU A 287 2.05 28.26 18.24
CA LEU A 287 0.88 27.36 18.22
C LEU A 287 1.26 25.91 18.64
N SER A 288 2.50 25.49 18.33
CA SER A 288 3.08 24.21 18.77
C SER A 288 3.38 24.17 20.27
N ASP A 289 3.87 25.27 20.85
CA ASP A 289 4.09 25.39 22.29
C ASP A 289 2.77 25.49 23.05
N MET A 290 1.75 26.14 22.49
CA MET A 290 0.41 26.15 23.07
C MET A 290 -0.21 24.75 23.05
N ARG A 291 -0.07 23.98 21.95
CA ARG A 291 -0.50 22.57 21.89
C ARG A 291 0.26 21.68 22.88
N ARG A 292 1.55 21.94 23.12
CA ARG A 292 2.38 21.23 24.12
C ARG A 292 2.04 21.63 25.56
N THR A 293 1.69 22.90 25.80
CA THR A 293 1.45 23.43 27.16
C THR A 293 0.01 23.20 27.62
N LEU A 294 -0.98 23.24 26.72
CA LEU A 294 -2.40 22.99 27.04
C LEU A 294 -2.75 21.52 27.22
N GLY A 295 -1.87 20.59 26.82
CA GLY A 295 -2.05 19.16 27.06
C GLY A 295 -1.88 18.72 28.51
N PHE A 296 -1.46 19.60 29.44
CA PHE A 296 -1.04 19.17 30.80
C PHE A 296 -1.45 20.15 31.91
N MET A 297 -2.75 20.39 32.06
CA MET A 297 -3.32 20.99 33.27
C MET A 297 -4.32 20.03 33.91
N GLU A 298 -3.91 19.29 34.95
CA GLU A 298 -4.86 18.66 35.87
C GLU A 298 -5.28 19.65 36.96
N GLY A 299 -6.56 19.69 37.27
CA GLY A 299 -7.09 20.45 38.39
C GLY A 299 -6.65 19.83 39.71
N GLY A 300 -5.87 20.56 40.51
CA GLY A 300 -5.73 20.25 41.93
C GLY A 300 -7.10 20.36 42.61
N GLY A 301 -7.37 19.50 43.60
CA GLY A 301 -8.66 19.44 44.31
C GLY A 301 -9.09 20.70 45.07
N ASP A 302 -8.32 21.79 44.99
CA ASP A 302 -8.63 23.12 45.52
C ASP A 302 -8.88 24.19 44.43
N GLY A 303 -8.85 23.81 43.15
CA GLY A 303 -9.04 24.74 42.02
C GLY A 303 -7.83 25.60 41.70
N SER A 304 -6.65 25.32 42.28
CA SER A 304 -5.39 25.96 41.90
C SER A 304 -4.68 25.15 40.80
N LEU A 305 -4.40 25.80 39.67
CA LEU A 305 -3.48 25.29 38.65
C LEU A 305 -2.04 25.70 39.05
N ILE A 306 -1.18 24.73 39.38
CA ILE A 306 0.23 24.99 39.74
C ILE A 306 1.12 24.75 38.51
N PRO A 307 1.80 25.78 37.95
CA PRO A 307 2.74 25.58 36.85
C PRO A 307 3.99 24.84 37.34
N ARG A 308 4.41 23.77 36.64
CA ARG A 308 5.74 23.17 36.87
C ARG A 308 6.83 24.13 36.40
N ARG A 309 7.95 24.19 37.13
CA ARG A 309 9.08 25.06 36.82
C ARG A 309 9.83 24.51 35.60
N VAL A 310 10.04 25.38 34.61
CA VAL A 310 10.79 25.12 33.39
C VAL A 310 12.18 25.74 33.54
N ASP A 311 13.25 25.03 33.19
CA ASP A 311 14.58 25.62 33.20
C ASP A 311 14.83 26.53 31.98
N ALA A 312 16.00 27.16 31.93
CA ALA A 312 16.36 28.13 30.90
C ALA A 312 16.45 27.55 29.47
N SER A 313 16.35 26.22 29.33
CA SER A 313 16.37 25.51 28.05
C SER A 313 15.01 24.91 27.69
N GLY A 314 13.97 25.13 28.50
CA GLY A 314 12.60 24.72 28.17
C GLY A 314 12.16 23.36 28.73
N TYR A 315 12.89 22.73 29.64
CA TYR A 315 12.55 21.39 30.15
C TYR A 315 11.88 21.39 31.54
N VAL A 316 10.97 20.42 31.75
CA VAL A 316 10.26 20.18 33.02
C VAL A 316 11.14 19.39 33.99
N VAL A 317 11.32 19.90 35.22
CA VAL A 317 12.11 19.26 36.28
C VAL A 317 11.19 18.85 37.45
N THR A 318 10.91 17.53 37.59
CA THR A 318 10.33 16.76 38.72
C THR A 318 8.80 16.45 38.81
N THR A 319 8.49 15.39 39.59
CA THR A 319 7.46 14.32 39.47
C THR A 319 6.35 14.34 40.53
N VAL A 320 5.22 13.65 40.26
CA VAL A 320 4.38 12.97 41.28
C VAL A 320 3.93 11.62 40.71
N GLU A 321 3.95 10.57 41.55
CA GLU A 321 3.62 9.18 41.24
C GLU A 321 2.10 8.94 41.13
N ALA A 322 1.68 8.25 40.07
CA ALA A 322 0.45 7.48 40.00
C ALA A 322 0.69 6.26 39.11
N ASP A 323 0.40 5.07 39.65
CA ASP A 323 0.61 3.77 39.03
C ASP A 323 -0.37 3.56 37.85
N PRO A 324 0.11 3.50 36.59
CA PRO A 324 -0.73 3.35 35.42
C PRO A 324 -0.76 1.86 35.04
N GLY A 325 -1.95 1.25 35.10
CA GLY A 325 -2.16 -0.16 34.75
C GLY A 325 -1.69 -0.59 33.33
N PRO A 326 -1.89 -1.88 32.97
CA PRO A 326 -1.04 -2.66 32.06
C PRO A 326 -1.13 -2.41 30.54
N ASN A 327 -1.61 -1.25 30.07
CA ASN A 327 -1.90 -1.03 28.64
C ASN A 327 -0.97 -0.02 27.96
N ALA A 328 -0.27 -0.49 26.92
CA ALA A 328 0.33 0.21 25.78
C ALA A 328 1.05 1.55 26.04
N GLY A 329 2.39 1.52 26.04
CA GLY A 329 3.20 2.73 25.89
C GLY A 329 3.59 2.98 24.43
N THR A 330 3.43 4.20 23.93
CA THR A 330 3.94 4.62 22.61
C THR A 330 5.37 5.12 22.78
N ALA A 331 6.33 4.59 22.03
CA ALA A 331 7.71 5.06 22.06
C ALA A 331 7.97 6.05 20.89
N TYR A 332 8.70 7.12 21.18
CA TYR A 332 9.07 8.15 20.21
C TYR A 332 10.58 8.28 20.17
N VAL A 333 11.11 8.58 18.98
CA VAL A 333 12.51 8.95 18.79
C VAL A 333 12.53 10.43 18.46
N ILE A 334 13.21 11.21 19.30
CA ILE A 334 13.40 12.64 19.07
C ILE A 334 14.89 12.91 19.16
N ASP A 335 15.49 13.31 18.04
CA ASP A 335 16.92 13.64 17.90
C ASP A 335 17.88 12.56 18.46
N GLY A 336 17.58 11.29 18.19
CA GLY A 336 18.42 10.15 18.60
C GLY A 336 18.25 9.71 20.06
N ALA A 337 17.36 10.34 20.82
CA ALA A 337 16.97 9.91 22.16
C ALA A 337 15.58 9.23 22.14
N LEU A 338 15.46 8.14 22.91
CA LEU A 338 14.24 7.34 23.03
C LEU A 338 13.36 7.86 24.17
N TYR A 339 12.08 8.10 23.88
CA TYR A 339 11.06 8.54 24.81
C TYR A 339 9.94 7.52 24.85
N VAL A 340 9.33 7.29 26.02
CA VAL A 340 8.13 6.44 26.14
C VAL A 340 7.02 7.28 26.74
N SER A 341 5.87 7.30 26.07
CA SER A 341 4.61 7.79 26.63
C SER A 341 3.92 6.65 27.33
N THR A 342 3.84 6.72 28.65
CA THR A 342 2.84 5.96 29.41
C THR A 342 1.69 6.90 29.72
N GLY A 343 0.53 6.38 30.13
CA GLY A 343 -0.67 7.19 30.47
C GLY A 343 -0.49 8.25 31.57
N SER A 344 0.74 8.51 32.03
CA SER A 344 1.14 9.58 32.96
C SER A 344 2.17 10.57 32.35
N GLY A 345 2.35 10.57 31.03
CA GLY A 345 3.17 11.53 30.27
C GLY A 345 4.36 10.92 29.51
N ILE A 346 5.05 11.76 28.73
CA ILE A 346 6.26 11.42 27.97
C ILE A 346 7.49 11.52 28.91
N ARG A 347 8.31 10.47 29.02
CA ARG A 347 9.52 10.46 29.89
C ARG A 347 10.79 9.99 29.18
N LEU A 348 11.94 10.51 29.65
CA LEU A 348 13.30 10.14 29.23
C LEU A 348 13.76 8.85 29.93
N LEU A 349 14.47 7.98 29.21
CA LEU A 349 14.58 6.54 29.46
C LEU A 349 15.81 6.11 30.31
N ASP A 350 15.90 6.51 31.59
CA ASP A 350 17.00 6.01 32.47
C ASP A 350 16.66 5.85 33.97
N ASP A 351 15.38 5.74 34.37
CA ASP A 351 15.01 5.73 35.81
C ASP A 351 13.76 4.87 36.14
N HIS A 352 13.84 3.54 36.05
CA HIS A 352 13.02 2.69 36.92
C HIS A 352 13.56 1.25 37.09
N GLU A 353 13.46 0.73 38.31
CA GLU A 353 13.96 -0.59 38.71
C GLU A 353 13.03 -1.77 38.34
N ASP A 354 11.78 -1.49 37.94
CA ASP A 354 10.72 -2.51 37.74
C ASP A 354 10.41 -2.86 36.26
N ARG A 355 11.20 -2.36 35.30
CA ARG A 355 11.04 -2.67 33.86
C ARG A 355 12.39 -3.01 33.23
N THR A 356 12.65 -4.30 33.02
CA THR A 356 13.86 -4.77 32.37
C THR A 356 13.66 -4.77 30.86
N TRP A 357 14.17 -3.76 30.16
CA TRP A 357 14.24 -3.80 28.69
C TRP A 357 15.15 -4.95 28.25
N ILE A 358 14.70 -5.73 27.26
CA ILE A 358 15.42 -6.90 26.74
C ILE A 358 16.39 -6.47 25.62
N SER A 359 15.96 -5.59 24.70
CA SER A 359 16.81 -5.05 23.63
C SER A 359 16.18 -3.83 22.94
N ALA A 360 17.00 -2.93 22.41
CA ALA A 360 16.59 -1.89 21.46
C ALA A 360 17.63 -1.74 20.32
N GLN A 361 17.16 -1.60 19.08
CA GLN A 361 17.99 -1.42 17.87
C GLN A 361 17.46 -0.26 17.02
N VAL A 362 18.36 0.58 16.52
CA VAL A 362 18.03 1.74 15.68
C VAL A 362 18.08 1.30 14.20
N PHE A 363 17.03 1.61 13.44
CA PHE A 363 16.95 1.36 12.00
C PHE A 363 16.52 2.65 11.29
N GLY A 364 17.46 3.32 10.60
CA GLY A 364 17.19 4.60 9.96
C GLY A 364 16.75 5.68 10.94
N ALA A 365 15.56 6.27 10.74
CA ALA A 365 14.95 7.26 11.64
C ALA A 365 14.09 6.63 12.76
N GLY A 366 13.94 5.30 12.79
CA GLY A 366 13.14 4.57 13.78
C GLY A 366 13.99 3.83 14.81
N VAL A 367 13.40 3.52 15.97
CA VAL A 367 14.00 2.66 17.01
C VAL A 367 13.05 1.51 17.31
N ILE A 368 13.57 0.29 17.27
CA ILE A 368 12.90 -0.96 17.62
C ILE A 368 13.25 -1.29 19.06
N GLY A 369 12.30 -1.72 19.88
CA GLY A 369 12.61 -2.25 21.21
C GLY A 369 11.54 -3.19 21.75
N THR A 370 11.95 -4.11 22.62
CA THR A 370 11.07 -5.01 23.37
C THR A 370 11.30 -4.84 24.87
N TYR A 371 10.22 -4.68 25.63
CA TYR A 371 10.26 -4.67 27.09
C TYR A 371 9.36 -5.76 27.67
N THR A 372 9.69 -6.21 28.88
CA THR A 372 8.80 -7.06 29.68
C THR A 372 8.03 -6.23 30.69
N GLN A 373 6.75 -6.53 30.81
CA GLN A 373 5.90 -6.09 31.91
C GLN A 373 5.38 -7.33 32.62
N ASP A 374 5.66 -7.48 33.92
CA ASP A 374 5.27 -8.65 34.70
C ASP A 374 5.70 -10.01 34.09
N SER A 375 6.87 -10.04 33.44
CA SER A 375 7.41 -11.19 32.69
C SER A 375 6.71 -11.52 31.36
N ILE A 376 5.76 -10.70 30.91
CA ILE A 376 5.11 -10.82 29.60
C ILE A 376 5.82 -9.88 28.59
N PRO A 377 6.30 -10.37 27.44
CA PRO A 377 6.85 -9.52 26.39
C PRO A 377 5.78 -8.62 25.78
N VAL A 378 6.03 -7.32 25.69
CA VAL A 378 5.13 -6.34 25.07
C VAL A 378 5.76 -5.77 23.81
N SER A 379 5.01 -5.82 22.69
CA SER A 379 5.37 -5.21 21.41
C SER A 379 5.18 -3.68 21.47
N VAL A 380 6.10 -2.91 20.88
CA VAL A 380 6.08 -1.44 20.88
C VAL A 380 5.62 -0.93 19.52
N GLN A 381 4.75 0.10 19.52
CA GLN A 381 4.41 0.86 18.33
C GLN A 381 5.49 1.90 18.06
N VAL A 382 6.03 1.93 16.83
CA VAL A 382 6.95 2.96 16.36
C VAL A 382 6.23 3.79 15.32
N ALA A 383 6.14 5.10 15.57
CA ALA A 383 5.67 6.07 14.61
C ALA A 383 6.86 6.66 13.85
N LEU A 384 6.80 6.66 12.51
CA LEU A 384 7.78 7.27 11.64
C LEU A 384 7.47 8.75 11.39
N SER A 385 8.45 9.49 10.87
CA SER A 385 8.31 10.93 10.55
C SER A 385 7.29 11.21 9.45
N ASP A 386 6.96 10.21 8.63
CA ASP A 386 5.90 10.28 7.62
C ASP A 386 4.49 10.04 8.19
N GLY A 387 4.39 9.79 9.50
CA GLY A 387 3.14 9.52 10.21
C GLY A 387 2.72 8.06 10.22
N SER A 388 3.46 7.15 9.57
CA SER A 388 3.14 5.72 9.59
C SER A 388 3.45 5.07 10.94
N ILE A 389 2.64 4.10 11.34
CA ILE A 389 2.70 3.38 12.61
C ILE A 389 2.93 1.91 12.33
N TRP A 390 3.94 1.34 12.99
CA TRP A 390 4.33 -0.05 12.85
C TRP A 390 4.48 -0.73 14.20
N LEU A 391 4.09 -2.01 14.26
CA LEU A 391 4.16 -2.84 15.46
C LEU A 391 5.42 -3.70 15.46
N PHE A 392 6.23 -3.59 16.50
CA PHE A 392 7.50 -4.31 16.65
C PHE A 392 7.49 -5.23 17.87
N GLY A 393 7.93 -6.48 17.71
CA GLY A 393 8.05 -7.43 18.81
C GLY A 393 7.87 -8.89 18.37
N GLY A 394 7.13 -9.65 19.19
CA GLY A 394 6.78 -11.05 18.91
C GLY A 394 6.00 -11.24 17.61
N TYR A 395 5.69 -12.50 17.28
CA TYR A 395 4.94 -12.87 16.10
C TYR A 395 3.52 -12.29 16.10
N ARG A 396 3.16 -11.62 15.00
CA ARG A 396 1.78 -11.23 14.70
C ARG A 396 1.13 -12.38 13.96
N ILE A 397 0.10 -12.95 14.56
CA ILE A 397 -0.62 -14.09 14.02
C ILE A 397 -1.69 -13.58 13.06
N TRP A 398 -1.58 -14.04 11.82
CA TRP A 398 -2.55 -13.80 10.76
C TRP A 398 -3.05 -15.14 10.23
N THR A 399 -4.36 -15.28 10.10
CA THR A 399 -4.96 -16.54 9.65
C THR A 399 -5.81 -16.36 8.41
N ASN A 400 -5.87 -17.40 7.59
CA ASN A 400 -6.91 -17.54 6.57
C ASN A 400 -8.00 -18.48 7.08
N ASP A 401 -9.24 -18.01 7.12
CA ASP A 401 -10.41 -18.69 7.68
C ASP A 401 -11.55 -18.74 6.65
N GLY A 402 -12.45 -19.72 6.77
CA GLY A 402 -13.56 -19.90 5.84
C GLY A 402 -13.33 -21.01 4.82
N GLN A 403 -13.67 -20.77 3.55
CA GLN A 403 -13.58 -21.76 2.49
C GLN A 403 -12.20 -21.84 1.86
N SER A 404 -11.68 -23.08 1.70
CA SER A 404 -10.46 -23.33 0.94
C SER A 404 -10.75 -23.09 -0.53
N ASN A 405 -10.40 -21.90 -1.01
CA ASN A 405 -10.39 -21.61 -2.43
C ASN A 405 -9.06 -22.02 -3.08
N ALA A 406 -8.13 -22.65 -2.33
CA ALA A 406 -6.77 -22.92 -2.78
C ALA A 406 -6.75 -23.86 -4.00
N GLU A 407 -5.91 -23.54 -4.99
CA GLU A 407 -5.72 -24.33 -6.21
C GLU A 407 -5.22 -25.77 -5.95
N GLY A 408 -4.85 -26.12 -4.70
CA GLY A 408 -4.53 -27.50 -4.31
C GLY A 408 -5.67 -28.50 -4.50
N THR A 409 -6.93 -28.04 -4.55
CA THR A 409 -8.09 -28.86 -5.00
C THR A 409 -8.44 -28.67 -6.48
N ALA A 410 -7.85 -27.69 -7.15
CA ALA A 410 -8.03 -27.41 -8.57
C ALA A 410 -6.85 -27.97 -9.40
N ASN A 411 -6.66 -29.29 -9.36
CA ASN A 411 -5.75 -30.09 -10.21
C ASN A 411 -4.31 -29.55 -10.39
N ASP A 412 -3.37 -30.32 -9.82
CA ASP A 412 -1.93 -30.38 -10.11
C ASP A 412 -1.53 -29.74 -11.47
N ASP A 413 -0.62 -28.75 -11.41
CA ASP A 413 0.29 -28.23 -12.47
C ASP A 413 0.32 -26.69 -12.65
N ARG A 414 -0.51 -25.91 -11.94
CA ARG A 414 -0.66 -24.45 -12.19
C ARG A 414 -0.55 -23.51 -10.99
N SER A 415 -0.19 -24.01 -9.81
CA SER A 415 0.05 -23.16 -8.65
C SER A 415 1.24 -22.24 -8.85
N ILE A 416 0.98 -21.00 -9.29
CA ILE A 416 2.00 -19.97 -9.45
C ILE A 416 2.36 -19.45 -8.05
N VAL A 417 3.59 -19.69 -7.63
CA VAL A 417 4.23 -18.89 -6.58
C VAL A 417 4.56 -17.55 -7.21
N PHE A 418 3.79 -16.51 -6.87
CA PHE A 418 4.09 -15.14 -7.33
C PHE A 418 5.51 -14.75 -6.90
N PRO A 419 6.31 -14.18 -7.80
CA PRO A 419 7.76 -14.30 -7.74
C PRO A 419 8.37 -13.49 -6.61
N GLY A 420 9.42 -14.07 -6.01
CA GLY A 420 10.42 -13.39 -5.19
C GLY A 420 10.68 -14.09 -3.87
N ALA A 421 11.89 -14.65 -3.68
CA ALA A 421 12.41 -14.78 -2.33
C ALA A 421 12.55 -13.34 -1.80
N LEU A 422 11.86 -13.02 -0.70
CA LEU A 422 12.15 -11.77 0.00
C LEU A 422 13.60 -11.86 0.49
N GLU A 423 14.51 -11.03 -0.01
CA GLU A 423 15.94 -11.06 0.37
C GLU A 423 16.17 -10.35 1.72
N PHE A 424 15.36 -10.65 2.74
CA PHE A 424 15.43 -9.99 4.05
C PHE A 424 15.93 -10.95 5.14
N ALA A 425 16.56 -10.40 6.19
CA ALA A 425 17.18 -11.18 7.27
C ALA A 425 16.17 -11.96 8.13
N HIS A 426 14.92 -11.51 8.17
CA HIS A 426 13.78 -12.18 8.81
C HIS A 426 12.67 -12.25 7.76
N ARG A 427 11.99 -13.39 7.59
CA ARG A 427 10.87 -13.53 6.64
C ARG A 427 9.58 -13.85 7.39
N PRO A 428 8.41 -13.59 6.79
CA PRO A 428 7.17 -14.18 7.28
C PRO A 428 7.36 -15.67 7.57
N SER A 429 6.79 -16.12 8.67
CA SER A 429 6.93 -17.49 9.16
C SER A 429 5.60 -18.22 9.11
N MET A 430 5.66 -19.53 9.20
CA MET A 430 4.51 -20.43 9.29
C MET A 430 4.78 -21.55 10.29
N LEU A 431 3.71 -22.24 10.70
CA LEU A 431 3.79 -23.34 11.65
C LEU A 431 4.40 -24.59 10.99
N MET A 432 5.39 -25.19 11.63
CA MET A 432 5.90 -26.51 11.27
C MET A 432 5.00 -27.58 11.87
N THR A 433 4.53 -28.52 11.04
CA THR A 433 3.74 -29.66 11.49
C THR A 433 4.58 -30.93 11.55
N ALA A 434 4.14 -31.93 12.32
CA ALA A 434 4.77 -33.26 12.35
C ALA A 434 4.56 -34.06 11.04
N ALA A 435 3.58 -33.66 10.23
CA ALA A 435 3.34 -34.19 8.89
C ALA A 435 4.05 -33.31 7.84
N LYS A 436 4.31 -33.83 6.63
CA LYS A 436 4.96 -33.04 5.56
C LYS A 436 4.04 -31.99 4.91
N ASP A 437 2.79 -31.89 5.34
CA ASP A 437 1.85 -30.86 4.89
C ASP A 437 2.12 -29.59 5.70
N VAL A 438 2.91 -28.72 5.08
CA VAL A 438 3.55 -27.64 5.82
C VAL A 438 2.58 -26.49 6.08
N TRP A 439 1.47 -26.42 5.35
CA TRP A 439 0.39 -25.52 5.68
C TRP A 439 -0.50 -26.25 6.67
N LEU A 440 -0.86 -25.65 7.81
CA LEU A 440 -1.94 -26.19 8.67
C LEU A 440 -3.27 -26.42 7.92
N GLY A 441 -3.35 -26.07 6.63
CA GLY A 441 -4.35 -26.49 5.67
C GLY A 441 -4.54 -28.00 5.70
N MET A 442 -5.51 -28.41 6.52
CA MET A 442 -6.09 -29.73 6.45
C MET A 442 -6.65 -29.87 5.04
N ALA A 443 -5.92 -30.58 4.17
CA ALA A 443 -6.51 -31.07 2.93
C ALA A 443 -7.49 -32.19 3.32
N THR A 444 -8.65 -31.80 3.86
CA THR A 444 -9.77 -32.71 4.00
C THR A 444 -10.33 -32.87 2.59
N SER A 445 -9.87 -33.91 1.90
CA SER A 445 -10.56 -34.39 0.71
C SER A 445 -11.96 -34.86 1.16
N GLY A 446 -12.96 -33.98 1.14
CA GLY A 446 -14.35 -34.35 1.43
C GLY A 446 -15.15 -33.52 2.44
N GLY A 447 -14.71 -32.33 2.85
CA GLY A 447 -15.57 -31.33 3.52
C GLY A 447 -15.98 -31.65 4.96
N ALA A 448 -15.00 -31.96 5.81
CA ALA A 448 -15.12 -31.88 7.27
C ALA A 448 -13.70 -31.89 7.88
N SER A 449 -13.38 -30.88 8.69
CA SER A 449 -12.13 -30.78 9.45
C SER A 449 -11.88 -32.10 10.17
N VAL A 450 -10.64 -32.60 10.22
CA VAL A 450 -10.31 -33.72 11.12
C VAL A 450 -9.79 -33.20 12.45
N GLU A 451 -9.92 -33.98 13.50
CA GLU A 451 -9.39 -33.61 14.81
C GLU A 451 -7.85 -33.53 14.76
N LEU A 452 -7.29 -32.38 15.11
CA LEU A 452 -5.84 -32.22 15.23
C LEU A 452 -5.33 -32.89 16.52
N ALA A 453 -4.25 -33.66 16.38
CA ALA A 453 -3.51 -34.20 17.53
C ALA A 453 -2.88 -33.05 18.34
N SER A 454 -2.74 -33.23 19.66
CA SER A 454 -2.18 -32.21 20.55
C SER A 454 -0.73 -31.83 20.25
N ASP A 455 0.01 -32.69 19.54
CA ASP A 455 1.41 -32.51 19.14
C ASP A 455 1.57 -32.23 17.64
N ALA A 456 0.48 -31.84 16.95
CA ALA A 456 0.49 -31.61 15.50
C ALA A 456 1.48 -30.52 15.06
N ILE A 457 1.80 -29.56 15.95
CA ILE A 457 2.73 -28.46 15.72
C ILE A 457 4.05 -28.72 16.44
N THR A 458 5.16 -28.61 15.71
CA THR A 458 6.51 -28.94 16.20
C THR A 458 7.46 -27.74 16.21
N GLY A 459 7.08 -26.61 15.58
CA GLY A 459 7.94 -25.43 15.48
C GLY A 459 7.37 -24.36 14.57
N VAL A 460 8.23 -23.41 14.17
CA VAL A 460 7.98 -22.41 13.13
C VAL A 460 9.08 -22.48 12.08
N THR A 461 8.74 -22.20 10.83
CA THR A 461 9.65 -22.21 9.67
C THR A 461 9.41 -21.00 8.78
N ASP A 462 10.34 -20.70 7.89
CA ASP A 462 10.21 -19.65 6.87
C ASP A 462 9.06 -20.00 5.90
N LEU A 463 8.16 -19.03 5.69
CA LEU A 463 7.01 -19.15 4.78
C LEU A 463 7.46 -19.41 3.34
N VAL A 464 8.50 -18.71 2.86
CA VAL A 464 8.99 -18.80 1.47
C VAL A 464 9.66 -20.14 1.22
N ASP A 465 10.57 -20.55 2.10
CA ASP A 465 11.31 -21.81 1.96
C ASP A 465 10.35 -23.00 1.97
N THR A 466 9.28 -22.88 2.75
CA THR A 466 8.26 -23.91 2.85
C THR A 466 7.37 -23.99 1.61
N ILE A 467 6.92 -22.84 1.09
CA ILE A 467 6.10 -22.79 -0.13
C ILE A 467 6.93 -23.28 -1.34
N SER A 468 8.20 -22.90 -1.41
CA SER A 468 9.09 -23.26 -2.51
C SER A 468 9.59 -24.70 -2.47
N ALA A 469 9.69 -25.32 -1.28
CA ALA A 469 10.11 -26.71 -1.13
C ALA A 469 9.02 -27.75 -1.44
N ALA A 470 7.78 -27.31 -1.68
CA ALA A 470 6.63 -28.21 -1.74
C ALA A 470 5.98 -28.17 -3.13
N ASP A 471 6.20 -29.23 -3.93
CA ASP A 471 5.75 -29.41 -5.34
C ASP A 471 4.22 -29.33 -5.58
N LYS A 472 3.41 -28.93 -4.57
CA LYS A 472 1.95 -29.05 -4.56
C LYS A 472 1.18 -27.91 -3.88
N HIS A 473 1.82 -26.81 -3.49
CA HIS A 473 1.15 -25.79 -2.66
C HIS A 473 1.20 -24.39 -3.30
N GLY A 474 0.04 -23.90 -3.75
CA GLY A 474 -0.12 -22.55 -4.30
C GLY A 474 -0.22 -21.47 -3.24
N THR A 475 -0.13 -20.21 -3.69
CA THR A 475 -0.35 -19.04 -2.85
C THR A 475 -1.82 -18.98 -2.41
N ILE A 476 -2.07 -18.84 -1.10
CA ILE A 476 -3.37 -18.37 -0.58
C ILE A 476 -3.25 -16.93 -0.13
N SER A 477 -4.40 -16.30 0.03
CA SER A 477 -4.59 -14.96 0.56
C SER A 477 -3.70 -14.59 1.75
N VAL A 478 -3.74 -15.28 2.89
CA VAL A 478 -2.93 -14.88 4.06
C VAL A 478 -1.43 -14.94 3.79
N SER A 479 -0.98 -15.88 2.94
CA SER A 479 0.42 -15.94 2.54
C SER A 479 0.82 -14.74 1.67
N ALA A 480 -0.07 -14.30 0.77
CA ALA A 480 0.15 -13.10 -0.04
C ALA A 480 0.05 -11.83 0.80
N ALA A 481 -0.93 -11.74 1.70
CA ALA A 481 -1.11 -10.63 2.62
C ALA A 481 0.12 -10.46 3.52
N ALA A 482 0.63 -11.56 4.08
CA ALA A 482 1.83 -11.52 4.91
C ALA A 482 3.07 -11.07 4.14
N ARG A 483 3.25 -11.52 2.89
CA ARG A 483 4.36 -11.07 2.03
C ARG A 483 4.22 -9.60 1.64
N ALA A 484 3.03 -9.15 1.27
CA ALA A 484 2.76 -7.75 0.93
C ALA A 484 3.01 -6.84 2.14
N HIS A 485 2.62 -7.27 3.35
CA HIS A 485 2.86 -6.50 4.58
C HIS A 485 4.35 -6.48 4.95
N ALA A 486 5.07 -7.59 4.75
CA ALA A 486 6.51 -7.63 4.93
C ALA A 486 7.25 -6.73 3.93
N ALA A 487 6.82 -6.71 2.66
CA ALA A 487 7.38 -5.82 1.65
C ALA A 487 7.14 -4.34 1.98
N ALA A 488 5.95 -3.98 2.47
CA ALA A 488 5.67 -2.63 2.94
C ALA A 488 6.54 -2.24 4.15
N GLY A 489 6.77 -3.18 5.08
CA GLY A 489 7.68 -2.97 6.21
C GLY A 489 9.12 -2.77 5.77
N HIS A 490 9.60 -3.60 4.84
CA HIS A 490 10.93 -3.46 4.25
C HIS A 490 11.10 -2.09 3.57
N ALA A 491 10.12 -1.67 2.79
CA ALA A 491 10.16 -0.37 2.13
C ALA A 491 10.25 0.79 3.14
N ALA A 492 9.65 0.64 4.33
CA ALA A 492 9.70 1.64 5.39
C ALA A 492 11.00 1.62 6.23
N PHE A 493 11.62 0.45 6.44
CA PHE A 493 12.72 0.27 7.41
C PHE A 493 14.00 -0.38 6.87
N GLY A 494 14.11 -0.63 5.56
CA GLY A 494 15.22 -1.39 4.99
C GLY A 494 15.17 -2.86 5.42
N ASP A 495 16.29 -3.47 5.78
CA ASP A 495 16.41 -4.93 6.04
C ASP A 495 15.50 -5.50 7.14
N TRP A 496 14.79 -4.64 7.89
CA TRP A 496 13.79 -5.07 8.86
C TRP A 496 12.43 -5.34 8.20
N VAL A 497 11.75 -6.41 8.64
CA VAL A 497 10.35 -6.69 8.30
C VAL A 497 9.56 -7.18 9.52
N PRO A 498 8.22 -7.02 9.50
CA PRO A 498 7.35 -7.54 10.55
C PRO A 498 7.41 -9.07 10.66
N ASN A 499 7.49 -9.56 11.90
CA ASN A 499 7.37 -10.98 12.22
C ASN A 499 5.90 -11.41 12.11
N ILE A 500 5.49 -11.94 10.96
CA ILE A 500 4.14 -12.48 10.77
C ILE A 500 4.19 -14.00 10.85
N LEU A 501 3.37 -14.59 11.72
CA LEU A 501 3.11 -16.02 11.75
C LEU A 501 1.80 -16.28 11.01
N ALA A 502 1.90 -16.73 9.76
CA ALA A 502 0.77 -17.00 8.90
C ALA A 502 0.41 -18.48 8.91
N TRP A 503 -0.90 -18.80 8.99
CA TRP A 503 -1.40 -20.14 8.71
C TRP A 503 -2.83 -20.12 8.14
N SER A 504 -3.26 -21.26 7.58
CA SER A 504 -4.63 -21.44 7.09
C SER A 504 -5.39 -22.39 7.99
N ASN A 505 -6.59 -21.98 8.39
CA ASN A 505 -7.62 -22.83 8.98
C ASN A 505 -8.79 -23.07 8.00
N ALA A 506 -8.70 -22.55 6.77
CA ALA A 506 -9.77 -22.64 5.78
C ALA A 506 -10.00 -24.06 5.23
N GLU A 507 -11.27 -24.35 4.94
CA GLU A 507 -11.76 -25.67 4.51
C GLU A 507 -12.83 -25.55 3.40
N GLY A 508 -12.67 -26.28 2.31
CA GLY A 508 -13.56 -26.18 1.16
C GLY A 508 -14.97 -26.70 1.47
N GLY A 509 -16.00 -25.92 1.14
CA GLY A 509 -17.40 -26.31 1.26
C GLY A 509 -18.06 -26.02 2.62
N GLU A 510 -17.32 -25.49 3.60
CA GLU A 510 -17.83 -25.29 4.95
C GLU A 510 -18.96 -24.26 5.03
N PHE A 511 -19.93 -24.58 5.87
CA PHE A 511 -20.96 -23.65 6.32
C PHE A 511 -20.48 -22.93 7.57
N ILE A 512 -20.87 -21.66 7.76
CA ILE A 512 -20.47 -20.89 8.95
C ILE A 512 -20.89 -21.57 10.26
N ALA A 513 -22.00 -22.31 10.25
CA ALA A 513 -22.50 -23.04 11.41
C ALA A 513 -21.57 -24.19 11.86
N SER A 514 -20.80 -24.79 10.95
CA SER A 514 -19.82 -25.84 11.24
C SER A 514 -18.52 -25.29 11.85
N MET A 515 -18.29 -23.97 11.69
CA MET A 515 -17.06 -23.32 12.16
C MET A 515 -17.16 -22.80 13.61
N LEU A 516 -18.37 -22.56 14.11
CA LEU A 516 -18.64 -21.94 15.41
C LEU A 516 -18.43 -22.90 16.59
N ASP A 517 -18.16 -22.34 17.78
CA ASP A 517 -18.19 -23.12 19.02
C ASP A 517 -19.58 -23.76 19.21
N GLY A 518 -19.60 -25.07 19.48
CA GLY A 518 -20.83 -25.85 19.58
C GLY A 518 -21.33 -26.44 18.27
N ALA A 519 -20.52 -26.41 17.20
CA ALA A 519 -20.77 -27.12 15.97
C ALA A 519 -21.10 -28.62 16.21
N PRO A 520 -21.84 -29.27 15.28
CA PRO A 520 -22.18 -30.69 15.39
C PRO A 520 -20.96 -31.61 15.57
N ALA A 521 -21.18 -32.78 16.16
CA ALA A 521 -20.13 -33.78 16.31
C ALA A 521 -19.55 -34.19 14.95
N GLY A 522 -18.23 -34.11 14.81
CA GLY A 522 -17.52 -34.33 13.54
C GLY A 522 -16.97 -33.04 12.92
N GLU A 523 -17.40 -31.87 13.41
CA GLU A 523 -16.87 -30.57 12.99
C GLU A 523 -15.82 -30.08 13.99
N TYR A 524 -14.57 -30.00 13.55
CA TYR A 524 -13.43 -29.74 14.45
C TYR A 524 -12.81 -28.36 14.28
N TYR A 525 -13.37 -27.47 13.46
CA TYR A 525 -12.81 -26.13 13.20
C TYR A 525 -12.45 -25.36 14.48
N ALA A 526 -13.42 -25.19 15.38
CA ALA A 526 -13.24 -24.45 16.62
C ALA A 526 -12.36 -25.19 17.65
N ALA A 527 -12.35 -26.52 17.62
CA ALA A 527 -11.49 -27.35 18.45
C ALA A 527 -10.03 -27.24 17.99
N ASN A 528 -9.80 -27.30 16.68
CA ASN A 528 -8.49 -27.17 16.04
C ASN A 528 -7.87 -25.81 16.32
N MET A 529 -8.65 -24.72 16.28
CA MET A 529 -8.18 -23.41 16.71
C MET A 529 -7.65 -23.42 18.14
N THR A 530 -8.31 -24.14 19.06
CA THR A 530 -7.87 -24.29 20.45
C THR A 530 -6.54 -25.06 20.54
N THR A 531 -6.42 -26.16 19.80
CA THR A 531 -5.19 -26.97 19.71
C THR A 531 -4.03 -26.14 19.20
N VAL A 532 -4.20 -25.43 18.08
CA VAL A 532 -3.15 -24.61 17.46
C VAL A 532 -2.67 -23.51 18.41
N LEU A 533 -3.58 -22.76 19.04
CA LEU A 533 -3.19 -21.70 19.97
C LEU A 533 -2.47 -22.26 21.21
N THR A 534 -2.88 -23.43 21.69
CA THR A 534 -2.21 -24.11 22.80
C THR A 534 -0.80 -24.51 22.40
N SER A 535 -0.62 -25.12 21.23
CA SER A 535 0.70 -25.48 20.74
C SER A 535 1.59 -24.25 20.53
N ILE A 536 1.06 -23.13 20.04
CA ILE A 536 1.81 -21.87 19.91
C ILE A 536 2.30 -21.39 21.28
N ALA A 537 1.46 -21.45 22.31
CA ALA A 537 1.85 -21.07 23.67
C ALA A 537 3.03 -21.92 24.19
N ASP A 538 3.12 -23.18 23.76
CA ASP A 538 4.20 -24.12 24.11
C ASP A 538 5.51 -23.87 23.33
N LEU A 539 5.47 -23.21 22.16
CA LEU A 539 6.65 -22.98 21.29
C LEU A 539 7.68 -21.99 21.85
N SER A 540 7.48 -21.43 23.05
CA SER A 540 8.36 -20.42 23.67
C SER A 540 8.60 -19.19 22.78
N ILE A 541 7.66 -18.88 21.89
CA ILE A 541 7.62 -17.64 21.10
C ILE A 541 6.62 -16.66 21.69
N SER A 542 6.92 -15.36 21.64
CA SER A 542 5.91 -14.33 21.92
C SER A 542 5.04 -14.18 20.67
N ALA A 543 3.72 -14.32 20.80
CA ALA A 543 2.80 -14.18 19.69
C ALA A 543 1.47 -13.52 20.10
N VAL A 544 0.88 -12.74 19.20
CA VAL A 544 -0.43 -12.08 19.37
C VAL A 544 -1.29 -12.33 18.13
N TYR A 545 -2.51 -12.82 18.32
CA TYR A 545 -3.51 -12.97 17.29
C TYR A 545 -4.15 -11.62 16.95
N ASP A 546 -3.77 -11.08 15.80
CA ASP A 546 -4.23 -9.77 15.34
C ASP A 546 -5.35 -9.88 14.32
N TRP A 547 -5.16 -10.68 13.27
CA TRP A 547 -6.01 -10.62 12.09
C TRP A 547 -6.51 -11.99 11.64
N MET A 548 -7.82 -12.06 11.47
CA MET A 548 -8.54 -13.17 10.87
C MET A 548 -8.99 -12.73 9.46
N LEU A 549 -8.44 -13.35 8.42
CA LEU A 549 -8.79 -13.07 7.02
C LEU A 549 -9.85 -14.08 6.60
N MET A 550 -11.11 -13.62 6.56
CA MET A 550 -12.29 -14.48 6.42
C MET A 550 -12.80 -14.51 4.99
N GLN A 551 -12.93 -15.73 4.47
CA GLN A 551 -13.31 -16.01 3.08
C GLN A 551 -14.39 -17.06 3.03
N GLN A 552 -15.62 -16.68 3.34
CA GLN A 552 -16.75 -17.60 3.42
C GLN A 552 -18.01 -16.90 2.91
N GLY A 553 -18.88 -17.64 2.24
CA GLY A 553 -20.23 -17.20 1.92
C GLY A 553 -20.88 -17.96 0.76
N GLU A 554 -20.07 -18.68 -0.03
CA GLU A 554 -20.54 -19.47 -1.18
C GLU A 554 -21.43 -20.65 -0.75
N SER A 555 -21.23 -21.23 0.44
CA SER A 555 -22.12 -22.22 1.06
C SER A 555 -23.28 -21.61 1.84
N ASP A 556 -23.19 -20.33 2.23
CA ASP A 556 -24.21 -19.61 3.01
C ASP A 556 -24.90 -18.45 2.26
N PRO A 557 -25.18 -18.54 0.94
CA PRO A 557 -25.64 -17.39 0.16
C PRO A 557 -27.02 -16.88 0.59
N ALA A 558 -27.81 -17.74 1.24
CA ALA A 558 -29.14 -17.44 1.74
C ALA A 558 -29.21 -17.10 3.24
N THR A 559 -28.08 -17.06 3.95
CA THR A 559 -28.03 -16.86 5.41
C THR A 559 -27.96 -15.36 5.74
N PRO A 560 -29.06 -14.65 6.08
CA PRO A 560 -29.06 -13.19 6.24
C PRO A 560 -28.29 -12.69 7.48
N THR A 561 -27.79 -13.60 8.31
CA THR A 561 -26.97 -13.30 9.50
C THR A 561 -25.52 -13.72 9.29
N LEU A 562 -25.08 -13.90 8.05
CA LEU A 562 -23.74 -14.43 7.79
C LEU A 562 -22.64 -13.53 8.36
N GLY A 563 -22.72 -12.21 8.15
CA GLY A 563 -21.75 -11.26 8.72
C GLY A 563 -21.74 -11.30 10.26
N VAL A 564 -22.93 -11.34 10.88
CA VAL A 564 -23.07 -11.52 12.33
C VAL A 564 -22.38 -12.80 12.81
N ASN A 565 -22.55 -13.91 12.08
CA ASN A 565 -21.94 -15.18 12.41
C ASN A 565 -20.42 -15.17 12.18
N HIS A 566 -19.92 -14.46 11.17
CA HIS A 566 -18.48 -14.21 11.01
C HIS A 566 -17.93 -13.47 12.24
N ASN A 567 -18.58 -12.37 12.66
CA ASN A 567 -18.15 -11.61 13.83
C ASN A 567 -18.23 -12.44 15.13
N LEU A 568 -19.23 -13.32 15.25
CA LEU A 568 -19.33 -14.28 16.35
C LEU A 568 -18.14 -15.25 16.36
N LEU A 569 -17.74 -15.81 15.21
CA LEU A 569 -16.58 -16.69 15.11
C LEU A 569 -15.30 -15.96 15.56
N ARG A 570 -15.08 -14.73 15.10
CA ARG A 570 -13.95 -13.89 15.56
C ARG A 570 -13.99 -13.66 17.06
N ALA A 571 -15.16 -13.35 17.62
CA ALA A 571 -15.30 -13.15 19.07
C ALA A 571 -14.97 -14.44 19.87
N GLN A 572 -15.37 -15.61 19.38
CA GLN A 572 -15.02 -16.90 19.96
C GLN A 572 -13.50 -17.18 19.87
N THR A 573 -12.89 -16.91 18.71
CA THR A 573 -11.44 -16.99 18.53
C THR A 573 -10.69 -16.02 19.46
N GLN A 574 -11.18 -14.79 19.61
CA GLN A 574 -10.63 -13.82 20.55
C GLN A 574 -10.68 -14.36 21.98
N ALA A 575 -11.80 -14.94 22.41
CA ALA A 575 -11.91 -15.50 23.76
C ALA A 575 -10.89 -16.64 23.98
N LYS A 576 -10.66 -17.50 22.99
CA LYS A 576 -9.61 -18.54 23.03
C LYS A 576 -8.22 -17.92 23.12
N ALA A 577 -7.91 -16.94 22.28
CA ALA A 577 -6.62 -16.26 22.27
C ALA A 577 -6.33 -15.54 23.60
N GLN A 578 -7.32 -14.85 24.17
CA GLN A 578 -7.22 -14.21 25.49
C GLN A 578 -6.96 -15.23 26.60
N ALA A 579 -7.65 -16.38 26.57
CA ALA A 579 -7.51 -17.42 27.58
C ALA A 579 -6.18 -18.19 27.48
N ILE A 580 -5.69 -18.44 26.27
CA ILE A 580 -4.53 -19.31 26.01
C ILE A 580 -3.24 -18.51 25.90
N LEU A 581 -3.23 -17.46 25.10
CA LEU A 581 -2.05 -16.61 24.86
C LEU A 581 -1.94 -15.48 25.89
N GLY A 582 -2.98 -15.23 26.69
CA GLY A 582 -3.03 -14.11 27.63
C GLY A 582 -3.14 -12.73 26.97
N GLN A 583 -3.30 -12.67 25.63
CA GLN A 583 -3.34 -11.40 24.90
C GLN A 583 -4.55 -10.56 25.33
N GLN A 584 -4.40 -9.24 25.35
CA GLN A 584 -5.52 -8.31 25.56
C GLN A 584 -5.93 -7.60 24.26
N THR A 585 -5.06 -7.60 23.25
CA THR A 585 -5.34 -7.07 21.92
C THR A 585 -6.55 -7.79 21.31
N PRO A 586 -7.56 -7.06 20.81
CA PRO A 586 -8.68 -7.66 20.10
C PRO A 586 -8.22 -8.39 18.85
N VAL A 587 -8.81 -9.55 18.59
CA VAL A 587 -8.71 -10.19 17.27
C VAL A 587 -9.65 -9.42 16.34
N ARG A 588 -9.13 -8.93 15.23
CA ARG A 588 -9.89 -8.22 14.20
C ARG A 588 -10.14 -9.14 13.01
N MET A 589 -11.19 -8.87 12.25
CA MET A 589 -11.52 -9.59 11.03
C MET A 589 -11.62 -8.66 9.83
N VAL A 590 -11.01 -9.06 8.73
CA VAL A 590 -11.37 -8.59 7.39
C VAL A 590 -12.11 -9.72 6.67
N SER A 591 -13.33 -9.44 6.20
CA SER A 591 -14.18 -10.43 5.53
C SER A 591 -14.50 -10.02 4.10
N THR A 592 -14.31 -10.95 3.16
CA THR A 592 -14.58 -10.73 1.74
C THR A 592 -16.00 -11.15 1.38
N GLN A 593 -16.74 -10.36 0.59
CA GLN A 593 -18.05 -10.79 0.09
C GLN A 593 -17.85 -11.79 -1.06
N ALA A 594 -18.30 -13.02 -0.86
CA ALA A 594 -18.29 -14.03 -1.93
C ALA A 594 -19.12 -13.56 -3.14
N SER A 595 -18.56 -13.67 -4.35
CA SER A 595 -19.26 -13.31 -5.60
C SER A 595 -19.68 -14.52 -6.43
N SER A 596 -19.62 -15.74 -5.90
CA SER A 596 -20.05 -16.95 -6.61
C SER A 596 -21.13 -17.68 -5.83
N PHE A 597 -22.37 -17.24 -6.02
CA PHE A 597 -23.55 -17.74 -5.31
C PHE A 597 -24.73 -18.05 -6.24
N TYR A 598 -25.56 -18.99 -5.80
CA TYR A 598 -26.84 -19.33 -6.44
C TYR A 598 -28.01 -18.73 -5.65
N ASN A 599 -29.07 -18.35 -6.36
CA ASN A 599 -30.43 -18.08 -5.84
C ASN A 599 -30.61 -16.89 -4.88
N SER A 600 -29.63 -16.58 -4.01
CA SER A 600 -29.70 -15.53 -3.01
C SER A 600 -28.32 -14.93 -2.78
N SER A 601 -28.29 -13.68 -2.34
CA SER A 601 -27.10 -12.93 -1.94
C SER A 601 -27.24 -12.36 -0.54
N ALA A 602 -28.24 -12.83 0.23
CA ALA A 602 -28.50 -12.36 1.59
C ALA A 602 -27.29 -12.57 2.50
N GLY A 603 -26.58 -13.69 2.38
CA GLY A 603 -25.36 -13.95 3.13
C GLY A 603 -24.24 -12.98 2.80
N CYS A 604 -23.91 -12.83 1.52
CA CYS A 604 -22.80 -11.96 1.11
C CYS A 604 -23.08 -10.49 1.45
N ARG A 605 -24.34 -10.03 1.35
CA ARG A 605 -24.73 -8.67 1.78
C ARG A 605 -24.60 -8.46 3.29
N SER A 606 -24.98 -9.45 4.08
CA SER A 606 -24.90 -9.38 5.54
C SER A 606 -23.48 -9.10 6.05
N ILE A 607 -22.44 -9.45 5.29
CA ILE A 607 -21.04 -9.12 5.61
C ILE A 607 -20.80 -7.60 5.58
N LEU A 608 -21.31 -6.90 4.56
CA LEU A 608 -21.23 -5.45 4.51
C LEU A 608 -22.09 -4.83 5.61
N ASP A 609 -23.31 -5.34 5.82
CA ASP A 609 -24.23 -4.82 6.83
C ASP A 609 -23.59 -4.88 8.25
N GLU A 610 -22.91 -5.99 8.58
CA GLU A 610 -22.17 -6.13 9.84
C GLU A 610 -21.00 -5.15 9.92
N ALA A 611 -20.23 -4.98 8.84
CA ALA A 611 -19.10 -4.04 8.83
C ALA A 611 -19.54 -2.57 8.96
N LEU A 612 -20.69 -2.19 8.41
CA LEU A 612 -21.24 -0.84 8.57
C LEU A 612 -21.85 -0.62 9.96
N ALA A 613 -22.30 -1.69 10.63
CA ALA A 613 -22.83 -1.64 11.98
C ALA A 613 -21.73 -1.70 13.06
N ASP A 614 -20.51 -2.12 12.71
CA ASP A 614 -19.40 -2.23 13.66
C ASP A 614 -18.96 -0.86 14.18
N THR A 615 -19.00 -0.71 15.50
CA THR A 615 -18.53 0.50 16.19
C THR A 615 -17.30 0.24 17.06
N ASP A 616 -16.93 -1.04 17.21
CA ASP A 616 -15.80 -1.48 18.02
C ASP A 616 -14.48 -1.51 17.23
N GLY A 617 -14.53 -1.40 15.90
CA GLY A 617 -13.35 -1.39 15.03
C GLY A 617 -12.67 -2.75 14.95
N VAL A 618 -13.47 -3.82 14.93
CA VAL A 618 -13.02 -5.23 14.95
C VAL A 618 -13.53 -6.04 13.77
N PHE A 619 -14.49 -5.54 13.01
CA PHE A 619 -15.06 -6.24 11.86
C PHE A 619 -15.14 -5.35 10.63
N PHE A 620 -14.49 -5.78 9.54
CA PHE A 620 -14.37 -5.00 8.32
C PHE A 620 -14.74 -5.83 7.10
N CYS A 621 -15.34 -5.19 6.10
CA CYS A 621 -15.61 -5.78 4.79
C CYS A 621 -14.56 -5.30 3.78
N THR A 622 -13.81 -6.21 3.16
CA THR A 622 -12.82 -5.84 2.11
C THR A 622 -13.48 -5.44 0.80
N GLY A 623 -14.69 -5.96 0.56
CA GLY A 623 -15.42 -5.82 -0.69
C GLY A 623 -15.66 -7.18 -1.36
N PRO A 624 -16.28 -7.17 -2.55
CA PRO A 624 -16.62 -8.39 -3.29
C PRO A 624 -15.46 -9.04 -4.03
N SER A 625 -15.52 -10.36 -4.17
CA SER A 625 -14.47 -11.17 -4.80
C SER A 625 -14.50 -11.21 -6.34
N TYR A 626 -15.50 -10.62 -7.00
CA TYR A 626 -15.64 -10.67 -8.47
C TYR A 626 -14.50 -10.00 -9.24
N ILE A 627 -13.69 -9.18 -8.56
CA ILE A 627 -12.53 -8.49 -9.14
C ILE A 627 -11.30 -9.39 -9.29
N PHE A 628 -11.32 -10.57 -8.66
CA PHE A 628 -10.20 -11.50 -8.69
C PHE A 628 -10.40 -12.54 -9.80
N PRO A 629 -9.35 -12.92 -10.54
CA PRO A 629 -9.45 -13.97 -11.56
C PRO A 629 -10.03 -15.29 -11.03
N TRP A 630 -10.98 -15.86 -11.77
CA TRP A 630 -11.66 -17.12 -11.41
C TRP A 630 -11.09 -18.30 -12.18
N SER A 631 -11.22 -19.50 -11.63
CA SER A 631 -10.98 -20.75 -12.34
C SER A 631 -11.95 -20.89 -13.50
N ASP A 632 -11.42 -21.04 -14.71
CA ASP A 632 -12.21 -21.22 -15.94
C ASP A 632 -13.03 -22.53 -15.96
N TYR A 633 -12.76 -23.45 -15.01
CA TYR A 633 -13.44 -24.73 -14.92
C TYR A 633 -14.74 -24.69 -14.11
N ASP A 634 -14.76 -23.96 -13.00
CA ASP A 634 -15.89 -23.99 -12.06
C ASP A 634 -16.50 -22.63 -11.71
N PHE A 635 -15.81 -21.52 -11.98
CA PHE A 635 -16.24 -20.16 -11.61
C PHE A 635 -16.73 -20.04 -10.15
N LEU A 636 -16.20 -20.89 -9.26
CA LEU A 636 -16.42 -20.94 -7.82
C LEU A 636 -15.13 -20.63 -7.08
N HIS A 637 -13.99 -21.06 -7.59
CA HIS A 637 -12.70 -20.80 -6.95
C HIS A 637 -11.92 -19.72 -7.72
N ASN A 638 -11.16 -18.88 -7.01
CA ASN A 638 -10.20 -17.99 -7.65
C ASN A 638 -8.92 -18.76 -8.05
N THR A 639 -8.24 -18.30 -9.11
CA THR A 639 -6.92 -18.83 -9.48
C THR A 639 -5.87 -18.47 -8.43
N SER A 640 -4.67 -19.06 -8.45
CA SER A 640 -3.55 -18.60 -7.60
C SER A 640 -3.30 -17.09 -7.71
N VAL A 641 -3.49 -16.50 -8.90
CA VAL A 641 -3.43 -15.04 -9.11
C VAL A 641 -4.53 -14.32 -8.35
N GLY A 642 -5.76 -14.80 -8.44
CA GLY A 642 -6.87 -14.20 -7.70
C GLY A 642 -6.71 -14.31 -6.19
N HIS A 643 -6.08 -15.38 -5.69
CA HIS A 643 -5.69 -15.47 -4.28
C HIS A 643 -4.66 -14.46 -3.86
N ALA A 644 -3.61 -14.28 -4.68
CA ALA A 644 -2.58 -13.29 -4.40
C ALA A 644 -3.18 -11.88 -4.37
N MET A 645 -3.97 -11.51 -5.39
CA MET A 645 -4.66 -10.22 -5.45
C MET A 645 -5.62 -10.02 -4.27
N ARG A 646 -6.34 -11.07 -3.86
CA ARG A 646 -7.20 -11.01 -2.67
C ARG A 646 -6.41 -10.73 -1.40
N GLY A 647 -5.32 -11.45 -1.18
CA GLY A 647 -4.44 -11.23 -0.03
C GLY A 647 -3.81 -9.82 -0.03
N GLU A 648 -3.46 -9.29 -1.20
CA GLU A 648 -2.95 -7.92 -1.35
C GLU A 648 -4.03 -6.87 -1.01
N MET A 649 -5.29 -7.11 -1.40
CA MET A 649 -6.42 -6.25 -1.03
C MET A 649 -6.69 -6.29 0.47
N GLU A 650 -6.69 -7.48 1.07
CA GLU A 650 -6.82 -7.68 2.53
C GLU A 650 -5.69 -6.98 3.28
N GLN A 651 -4.44 -7.07 2.79
CA GLN A 651 -3.30 -6.37 3.37
C GLN A 651 -3.42 -4.86 3.24
N ALA A 652 -3.87 -4.32 2.11
CA ALA A 652 -4.08 -2.89 1.94
C ALA A 652 -5.13 -2.35 2.92
N ALA A 653 -6.20 -3.12 3.15
CA ALA A 653 -7.20 -2.80 4.16
C ALA A 653 -6.62 -2.80 5.57
N ILE A 654 -5.93 -3.89 5.95
CA ILE A 654 -5.26 -4.03 7.24
C ILE A 654 -4.28 -2.87 7.47
N TYR A 655 -3.45 -2.57 6.48
CA TYR A 655 -2.46 -1.50 6.57
C TYR A 655 -3.13 -0.16 6.88
N ARG A 656 -4.15 0.24 6.10
CA ARG A 656 -4.88 1.51 6.34
C ARG A 656 -5.55 1.57 7.72
N ILE A 657 -6.13 0.46 8.18
CA ILE A 657 -6.73 0.38 9.51
C ILE A 657 -5.66 0.58 10.59
N GLU A 658 -4.50 -0.07 10.46
CA GLU A 658 -3.38 0.08 11.39
C GLU A 658 -2.78 1.49 11.39
N GLN A 659 -2.84 2.18 10.24
CA GLN A 659 -2.46 3.59 10.12
C GLN A 659 -3.52 4.57 10.69
N GLY A 660 -4.64 4.07 11.22
CA GLY A 660 -5.74 4.91 11.72
C GLY A 660 -6.54 5.63 10.63
N LEU A 661 -6.36 5.25 9.37
CA LEU A 661 -7.10 5.80 8.22
C LEU A 661 -8.48 5.13 8.05
N GLY A 662 -8.70 4.01 8.74
CA GLY A 662 -9.90 3.20 8.61
C GLY A 662 -9.99 2.48 7.26
N TRP A 663 -11.06 1.71 7.10
CA TRP A 663 -11.40 1.04 5.86
C TRP A 663 -12.91 0.92 5.71
N LEU A 664 -13.42 1.43 4.59
CA LEU A 664 -14.78 1.18 4.12
C LEU A 664 -14.69 0.82 2.63
N PRO A 665 -15.32 -0.28 2.19
CA PRO A 665 -15.42 -0.59 0.77
C PRO A 665 -16.41 0.37 0.10
N LEU A 666 -16.31 0.50 -1.22
CA LEU A 666 -17.27 1.32 -1.98
C LEU A 666 -18.68 0.70 -1.85
N HIS A 667 -19.63 1.47 -1.32
CA HIS A 667 -21.01 1.02 -1.13
C HIS A 667 -22.01 2.14 -1.38
N MET A 668 -23.27 1.76 -1.57
CA MET A 668 -24.41 2.68 -1.66
C MET A 668 -24.84 3.12 -0.26
N VAL A 669 -24.99 4.43 -0.06
CA VAL A 669 -25.37 5.05 1.22
C VAL A 669 -26.86 5.35 1.27
N SER A 670 -27.42 5.92 0.20
CA SER A 670 -28.84 6.23 0.10
C SER A 670 -29.31 6.24 -1.36
N ALA A 671 -30.62 6.08 -1.58
CA ALA A 671 -31.23 6.15 -2.91
C ALA A 671 -32.50 6.99 -2.85
N SER A 672 -32.76 7.82 -3.86
CA SER A 672 -33.96 8.66 -3.93
C SER A 672 -34.43 8.88 -5.37
N PHE A 673 -35.72 9.19 -5.53
CA PHE A 673 -36.27 9.58 -6.83
C PHE A 673 -35.93 11.05 -7.13
N THR A 674 -35.16 11.27 -8.19
CA THR A 674 -34.78 12.62 -8.66
C THR A 674 -35.58 13.07 -9.88
N GLY A 675 -36.27 12.14 -10.54
CA GLY A 675 -37.13 12.42 -11.70
C GLY A 675 -38.19 11.35 -11.93
N ALA A 676 -39.06 11.59 -12.93
CA ALA A 676 -40.12 10.65 -13.29
C ALA A 676 -39.58 9.28 -13.77
N ASN A 677 -38.35 9.27 -14.29
CA ASN A 677 -37.65 8.12 -14.85
C ASN A 677 -36.20 8.04 -14.34
N GLU A 678 -35.95 8.56 -13.13
CA GLU A 678 -34.59 8.67 -12.59
C GLU A 678 -34.56 8.36 -11.09
N VAL A 679 -33.56 7.55 -10.70
CA VAL A 679 -33.17 7.27 -9.32
C VAL A 679 -31.72 7.68 -9.17
N THR A 680 -31.40 8.52 -8.18
CA THR A 680 -30.02 8.83 -7.81
C THR A 680 -29.65 8.11 -6.53
N VAL A 681 -28.48 7.50 -6.54
CA VAL A 681 -27.87 6.81 -5.41
C VAL A 681 -26.63 7.56 -4.99
N THR A 682 -26.53 7.91 -3.71
CA THR A 682 -25.29 8.43 -3.11
C THR A 682 -24.40 7.26 -2.73
N LEU A 683 -23.15 7.30 -3.17
CA LEU A 683 -22.09 6.33 -2.86
C LEU A 683 -21.24 6.82 -1.68
N SER A 684 -20.46 5.92 -1.09
CA SER A 684 -19.61 6.22 0.07
C SER A 684 -18.39 7.08 -0.25
N GLU A 685 -17.97 7.12 -1.51
CA GLU A 685 -16.83 7.86 -2.04
C GLU A 685 -17.00 8.08 -3.54
N ASP A 686 -16.20 8.99 -4.12
CA ASP A 686 -16.18 9.23 -5.56
C ASP A 686 -15.90 7.94 -6.33
N ALA A 687 -16.69 7.71 -7.38
CA ALA A 687 -16.64 6.49 -8.17
C ALA A 687 -16.54 6.77 -9.67
N GLU A 688 -16.11 5.74 -10.39
CA GLU A 688 -16.06 5.71 -11.85
C GLU A 688 -16.56 4.36 -12.37
N SER A 689 -17.01 4.35 -13.62
CA SER A 689 -17.26 3.11 -14.34
C SER A 689 -16.09 2.79 -15.25
N VAL A 690 -15.47 1.62 -15.06
CA VAL A 690 -14.28 1.27 -15.83
C VAL A 690 -14.38 -0.07 -16.53
N THR A 691 -13.90 -0.05 -17.76
CA THR A 691 -13.79 -1.19 -18.65
C THR A 691 -12.39 -1.82 -18.62
N GLY A 692 -12.30 -3.11 -18.93
CA GLY A 692 -11.08 -3.94 -18.89
C GLY A 692 -10.67 -4.43 -17.50
N TRP A 693 -11.48 -4.23 -16.47
CA TRP A 693 -11.13 -4.59 -15.08
C TRP A 693 -11.77 -5.91 -14.62
N LEU A 694 -12.88 -6.31 -15.24
CA LEU A 694 -13.52 -7.58 -14.97
C LEU A 694 -12.96 -8.69 -15.86
N VAL A 695 -13.05 -9.93 -15.38
CA VAL A 695 -12.66 -11.13 -16.15
C VAL A 695 -13.41 -11.19 -17.49
N ASP A 696 -14.67 -10.73 -17.54
CA ASP A 696 -15.41 -10.47 -18.78
C ASP A 696 -16.53 -9.44 -18.56
N GLU A 697 -16.50 -8.39 -19.35
CA GLU A 697 -17.47 -7.30 -19.35
C GLU A 697 -18.55 -7.49 -20.41
N ALA A 698 -18.31 -8.36 -21.38
CA ALA A 698 -19.27 -8.65 -22.43
C ALA A 698 -20.53 -9.24 -21.82
N GLY A 699 -21.66 -8.58 -22.07
CA GLY A 699 -22.97 -9.02 -21.56
C GLY A 699 -23.30 -8.57 -20.14
N LEU A 700 -22.47 -7.75 -19.48
CA LEU A 700 -22.88 -7.09 -18.24
C LEU A 700 -23.83 -5.93 -18.57
N ALA A 701 -25.12 -6.14 -18.34
CA ALA A 701 -26.11 -5.08 -18.52
C ALA A 701 -25.98 -4.01 -17.43
N ASN A 702 -26.13 -2.74 -17.82
CA ASN A 702 -26.32 -1.61 -16.91
C ASN A 702 -25.27 -1.52 -15.78
N SER A 703 -24.00 -1.78 -16.09
CA SER A 703 -22.90 -1.73 -15.11
C SER A 703 -23.09 -2.63 -13.88
N GLY A 704 -23.94 -3.67 -13.98
CA GLY A 704 -24.27 -4.54 -12.85
C GLY A 704 -25.31 -3.98 -11.88
N ILE A 705 -26.03 -2.92 -12.27
CA ILE A 705 -27.07 -2.29 -11.46
C ILE A 705 -28.46 -2.72 -11.92
N ALA A 706 -29.32 -3.02 -10.96
CA ALA A 706 -30.72 -3.37 -11.16
C ALA A 706 -31.65 -2.60 -10.21
N LEU A 707 -32.92 -2.50 -10.58
CA LEU A 707 -33.99 -1.97 -9.73
C LEU A 707 -35.03 -3.05 -9.46
N VAL A 708 -35.51 -3.11 -8.22
CA VAL A 708 -36.64 -3.96 -7.86
C VAL A 708 -37.93 -3.23 -8.22
N GLY A 709 -38.61 -3.61 -9.30
CA GLY A 709 -39.91 -3.05 -9.69
C GLY A 709 -39.90 -2.01 -10.82
N ALA A 710 -38.74 -1.70 -11.39
CA ALA A 710 -38.60 -0.86 -12.59
C ALA A 710 -37.50 -1.39 -13.52
N THR A 711 -37.49 -0.93 -14.77
CA THR A 711 -36.59 -1.39 -15.83
C THR A 711 -35.50 -0.35 -16.09
N VAL A 712 -34.26 -0.67 -15.72
CA VAL A 712 -33.07 0.17 -15.97
C VAL A 712 -32.80 0.28 -17.47
N SER A 713 -32.67 1.51 -17.96
CA SER A 713 -32.32 1.86 -19.35
C SER A 713 -30.93 2.48 -19.49
N GLY A 714 -30.31 2.91 -18.39
CA GLY A 714 -28.99 3.51 -18.38
C GLY A 714 -28.46 3.75 -16.97
N VAL A 715 -27.14 3.80 -16.84
CA VAL A 715 -26.41 4.02 -15.60
C VAL A 715 -25.24 4.95 -15.88
N ALA A 716 -25.12 6.02 -15.10
CA ALA A 716 -24.02 6.98 -15.16
C ALA A 716 -23.46 7.21 -13.75
N VAL A 717 -22.16 7.51 -13.67
CA VAL A 717 -21.49 7.85 -12.41
C VAL A 717 -20.93 9.26 -12.54
N ALA A 718 -21.15 10.10 -11.52
CA ALA A 718 -20.66 11.47 -11.45
C ALA A 718 -20.26 11.81 -10.01
N GLY A 719 -18.96 11.82 -9.71
CA GLY A 719 -18.48 11.97 -8.33
C GLY A 719 -18.95 10.81 -7.46
N ASP A 720 -19.60 11.12 -6.35
CA ASP A 720 -20.23 10.16 -5.43
C ASP A 720 -21.68 9.81 -5.81
N GLU A 721 -22.18 10.25 -6.96
CA GLU A 721 -23.54 9.95 -7.42
C GLU A 721 -23.57 8.88 -8.52
N LEU A 722 -24.42 7.88 -8.31
CA LEU A 722 -24.83 6.89 -9.30
C LEU A 722 -26.25 7.22 -9.80
N ILE A 723 -26.34 7.66 -11.06
CA ILE A 723 -27.58 8.10 -11.70
C ILE A 723 -28.13 6.95 -12.54
N ILE A 724 -29.33 6.48 -12.19
CA ILE A 724 -30.00 5.35 -12.83
C ILE A 724 -31.22 5.87 -13.60
N THR A 725 -31.20 5.73 -14.92
CA THR A 725 -32.36 6.05 -15.77
C THR A 725 -33.21 4.83 -16.02
N THR A 726 -34.53 4.99 -16.04
CA THR A 726 -35.49 3.91 -16.27
C THR A 726 -36.28 4.12 -17.56
N SER A 727 -36.74 3.02 -18.17
CA SER A 727 -37.61 3.07 -19.36
C SER A 727 -39.10 3.20 -19.02
N ASP A 728 -39.46 2.83 -17.80
CA ASP A 728 -40.76 2.96 -17.15
C ASP A 728 -40.67 3.94 -15.95
N ALA A 729 -41.78 4.23 -15.28
CA ALA A 729 -41.81 5.20 -14.19
C ALA A 729 -40.94 4.73 -13.01
N ALA A 730 -39.97 5.55 -12.61
CA ALA A 730 -39.03 5.22 -11.53
C ALA A 730 -39.74 4.94 -10.20
N SER A 731 -40.87 5.60 -9.94
CA SER A 731 -41.71 5.39 -8.75
C SER A 731 -42.25 3.96 -8.59
N GLY A 732 -42.10 3.10 -9.60
CA GLY A 732 -42.39 1.66 -9.48
C GLY A 732 -41.28 0.87 -8.77
N ALA A 733 -40.07 1.42 -8.66
CA ALA A 733 -38.95 0.79 -7.99
C ALA A 733 -39.06 0.90 -6.46
N THR A 734 -38.69 -0.16 -5.74
CA THR A 734 -38.66 -0.17 -4.25
C THR A 734 -37.24 -0.23 -3.70
N ALA A 735 -36.28 -0.73 -4.48
CA ALA A 735 -34.90 -0.88 -4.06
C ALA A 735 -33.93 -0.83 -5.25
N VAL A 736 -32.69 -0.44 -4.97
CA VAL A 736 -31.55 -0.53 -5.88
C VAL A 736 -30.69 -1.72 -5.50
N GLN A 737 -30.24 -2.49 -6.50
CA GLN A 737 -29.40 -3.66 -6.35
C GLN A 737 -28.09 -3.47 -7.11
N ALA A 738 -26.95 -3.67 -6.44
CA ALA A 738 -25.62 -3.59 -7.04
C ALA A 738 -24.94 -4.96 -7.05
N ALA A 739 -24.53 -5.42 -8.24
CA ALA A 739 -23.85 -6.69 -8.46
C ALA A 739 -24.60 -7.90 -7.87
N MET A 740 -25.93 -7.95 -8.00
CA MET A 740 -26.75 -8.95 -7.29
C MET A 740 -27.16 -10.17 -8.13
N VAL A 741 -26.95 -10.11 -9.45
CA VAL A 741 -27.39 -11.17 -10.38
C VAL A 741 -26.44 -12.36 -10.31
N GLY A 742 -26.79 -13.31 -9.43
CA GLY A 742 -26.08 -14.56 -9.20
C GLY A 742 -26.12 -15.55 -10.37
N HIS A 743 -25.53 -16.71 -10.15
CA HIS A 743 -25.62 -17.84 -11.08
C HIS A 743 -27.09 -18.29 -11.25
N GLY A 744 -27.47 -18.58 -12.50
CA GLY A 744 -28.76 -19.21 -12.80
C GLY A 744 -28.80 -20.68 -12.36
N ALA A 745 -29.90 -21.38 -12.65
CA ALA A 745 -30.07 -22.81 -12.29
C ALA A 745 -29.16 -23.79 -13.06
N GLY A 746 -28.31 -23.29 -13.97
CA GLY A 746 -27.33 -24.08 -14.72
C GLY A 746 -25.94 -24.10 -14.07
N PRO A 747 -24.93 -24.71 -14.70
CA PRO A 747 -23.55 -24.65 -14.22
C PRO A 747 -23.07 -23.21 -14.07
N ARG A 748 -22.21 -22.97 -13.08
CA ARG A 748 -21.55 -21.68 -12.91
C ARG A 748 -20.73 -21.36 -14.16
N ALA A 749 -20.82 -20.12 -14.61
CA ALA A 749 -20.14 -19.63 -15.79
C ALA A 749 -19.79 -18.15 -15.63
N GLN A 750 -18.73 -17.72 -16.29
CA GLN A 750 -18.26 -16.34 -16.33
C GLN A 750 -19.37 -15.31 -16.54
N ALA A 751 -20.26 -15.53 -17.53
CA ALA A 751 -21.37 -14.64 -17.86
C ALA A 751 -22.40 -14.46 -16.73
N THR A 752 -22.36 -15.30 -15.70
CA THR A 752 -23.36 -15.35 -14.63
C THR A 752 -22.77 -15.05 -13.25
N ILE A 753 -21.51 -14.62 -13.18
CA ILE A 753 -20.91 -14.12 -11.94
C ILE A 753 -21.49 -12.73 -11.65
N PRO A 754 -22.10 -12.51 -10.48
CA PRO A 754 -22.54 -11.18 -10.03
C PRO A 754 -21.34 -10.23 -9.93
N ARG A 755 -21.42 -9.10 -10.63
CA ARG A 755 -20.33 -8.12 -10.76
C ARG A 755 -20.83 -6.73 -11.12
N SER A 756 -19.99 -5.72 -10.94
CA SER A 756 -20.21 -4.34 -11.38
C SER A 756 -18.93 -3.77 -11.99
N THR A 757 -19.06 -2.85 -12.95
CA THR A 757 -17.94 -2.05 -13.48
C THR A 757 -17.65 -0.81 -12.65
N ILE A 758 -18.43 -0.56 -11.60
CA ILE A 758 -18.31 0.64 -10.75
C ILE A 758 -17.30 0.39 -9.64
N ARG A 759 -16.41 1.35 -9.44
CA ARG A 759 -15.33 1.29 -8.44
C ARG A 759 -14.94 2.69 -7.96
N ALA A 760 -14.22 2.75 -6.85
CA ALA A 760 -13.71 4.00 -6.32
C ALA A 760 -12.68 4.63 -7.26
N VAL A 761 -12.71 5.96 -7.37
CA VAL A 761 -11.68 6.74 -8.09
C VAL A 761 -10.34 6.65 -7.35
N GLU A 762 -10.36 6.65 -6.01
CA GLU A 762 -9.14 6.52 -5.20
C GLU A 762 -8.49 5.15 -5.44
N GLN A 763 -7.28 5.16 -6.00
CA GLN A 763 -6.42 3.99 -6.04
C GLN A 763 -5.84 3.75 -4.66
N THR A 764 -6.17 2.60 -4.07
CA THR A 764 -5.75 2.22 -2.71
C THR A 764 -4.38 1.50 -2.68
N GLY A 765 -3.88 1.09 -3.84
CA GLY A 765 -2.59 0.43 -3.98
C GLY A 765 -2.37 -0.09 -5.41
N THR A 766 -1.40 -0.98 -5.57
CA THR A 766 -1.11 -1.66 -6.84
C THR A 766 -0.91 -3.14 -6.55
N PHE A 767 -1.59 -4.00 -7.29
CA PHE A 767 -1.39 -5.45 -7.20
C PHE A 767 0.00 -5.84 -7.73
N LEU A 768 0.54 -6.98 -7.31
CA LEU A 768 1.81 -7.49 -7.86
C LEU A 768 1.76 -7.76 -9.37
N THR A 769 0.56 -7.88 -9.94
CA THR A 769 0.34 -7.95 -11.39
C THR A 769 0.57 -6.61 -12.11
N GLY A 770 0.79 -5.52 -11.38
CA GLY A 770 0.87 -4.16 -11.87
C GLY A 770 -0.49 -3.48 -12.05
N ALA A 771 -1.60 -4.20 -11.85
CA ALA A 771 -2.94 -3.62 -11.96
C ALA A 771 -3.22 -2.66 -10.79
N PRO A 772 -3.88 -1.51 -11.04
CA PRO A 772 -4.25 -0.59 -9.96
C PRO A 772 -5.33 -1.22 -9.07
N MET A 773 -5.20 -1.02 -7.76
CA MET A 773 -6.12 -1.54 -6.76
C MET A 773 -7.17 -0.47 -6.44
N HIS A 774 -8.39 -0.69 -6.91
CA HIS A 774 -9.56 0.15 -6.62
C HIS A 774 -10.58 -0.64 -5.79
N LYS A 775 -11.35 0.04 -4.94
CA LYS A 775 -12.43 -0.59 -4.19
C LYS A 775 -13.62 -0.88 -5.11
N PRO A 776 -14.02 -2.15 -5.32
CA PRO A 776 -15.20 -2.47 -6.11
C PRO A 776 -16.49 -2.11 -5.38
N LEU A 777 -17.53 -1.75 -6.13
CA LEU A 777 -18.87 -1.55 -5.57
C LEU A 777 -19.40 -2.86 -4.96
N CYS A 778 -19.74 -2.82 -3.67
CA CYS A 778 -20.20 -3.97 -2.90
C CYS A 778 -21.47 -4.63 -3.44
N HIS A 779 -21.62 -5.93 -3.14
CA HIS A 779 -22.91 -6.60 -3.23
C HIS A 779 -23.84 -5.97 -2.19
N GLN A 780 -24.87 -5.28 -2.65
CA GLN A 780 -25.75 -4.53 -1.76
C GLN A 780 -27.15 -4.35 -2.38
N GLU A 781 -28.14 -4.23 -1.50
CA GLU A 781 -29.48 -3.78 -1.85
C GLU A 781 -29.92 -2.72 -0.83
N ILE A 782 -30.32 -1.55 -1.32
CA ILE A 782 -30.84 -0.47 -0.46
C ILE A 782 -32.23 -0.04 -0.92
N SER A 783 -33.09 0.30 0.04
CA SER A 783 -34.42 0.83 -0.25
C SER A 783 -34.33 2.25 -0.82
N ILE A 784 -35.27 2.61 -1.70
CA ILE A 784 -35.38 3.97 -2.23
C ILE A 784 -36.27 4.79 -1.27
N GLY A 785 -35.71 5.89 -0.76
CA GLY A 785 -36.34 6.79 0.21
C GLY A 785 -37.35 7.77 -0.37
#